data_AF-A0A2W4QTX4-F1
#
_entry.id   AF-A0A2W4QTX4-F1
#
_cell.length_a   1.000
_cell.length_b   1.000
_cell.length_c   1.000
_cell.angle_alpha   90.00
_cell.angle_beta   90.00
_cell.angle_gamma   90.00
#
_symmetry.space_group_name_H-M   'P 1'
#
loop_
_entity.id
_entity.type
_entity.pdbx_description
1 polymer ?
#
loop_
_entity_poly.entity_id
_entity_poly.type
_entity_poly.pdbx_seq_one_letter_code
_entity_poly.pdbx_strand_id
1 'polypeptide(L)'
;MMGVNGAGGGHGGKGGDTSNGYGNSWTGGGTYGSIVEPNTWGSAGGAGFGAGGGAGGGAIRLTVVNNLVVDGTISANGQNITAGGWYGDAGGGAGGSIWVTTKNLGGGGSISANGGNGAGGGGGGRIALYFDTNNFTGTVTAQGGTGSTSGAGTIYTKNPTQTYGKLMLDNGGQDAKDTALTEKSYVFDDVEVSHHGKLTVPAGTTLSINSAVLSLHGEGDGLLTVAGILNRNGGGGVFSSAEVLSGLTLLLSDGGELSSSMLIVSGASVLMDGIHNFPSLQVVNGGLLTTSSSASLNLTISNDLLVSSDSSISVLGKGYQGTGGQGGGPGGGQGATYNMMGAYGAGGGHGGKGGNTSNGYGNNWTGGGTYGSMVEPNTLGSAGGAGFGRGGGAGGGAIRLTVVNNLVVDGTISANGINITDGGWAGWAGGGAGGSIWVTTKNLGGGGSISANGGNSAGGGGGGGGGGGGGRIALYFDTNNFTGMVTVQAGTGSNSGAGTIYARPNEHDLILNQQVVGQKVGFLSPDRWSFTGAAGQIVRLVNIGISVPGAVFDLNGPEGWAGFKGVSSNSDFVTLPTSGTYAVTVHTNGNPISSDYTFRLQNFDPALPYQGSSFDDFDWGYWSSDNYNLWQMGHPTSGPLNGHTGAYAMATILGGAYAANTTGLLISPPFLVPAVNAGGVVVLR
;
A
#
# COMPACT_ATOMS: atom_id res chain seq x y z
N MET A 1 47.91 4.86 12.68
CA MET A 1 46.66 4.66 11.93
C MET A 1 46.57 3.17 11.60
N MET A 2 45.79 2.39 12.35
CA MET A 2 45.54 0.97 12.04
C MET A 2 44.06 0.82 11.63
N GLY A 3 43.78 0.13 10.52
CA GLY A 3 42.43 -0.26 10.10
C GLY A 3 41.76 0.59 9.01
N VAL A 4 42.41 0.79 7.85
CA VAL A 4 41.74 1.32 6.64
C VAL A 4 41.42 0.16 5.72
N ASN A 5 40.13 -0.03 5.39
CA ASN A 5 39.68 -0.98 4.38
C ASN A 5 39.34 -0.20 3.09
N GLY A 6 39.77 -0.73 1.95
CA GLY A 6 39.50 -0.14 0.65
C GLY A 6 38.15 -0.56 0.09
N ALA A 7 37.28 0.41 -0.18
CA ALA A 7 36.01 0.15 -0.87
C ALA A 7 36.24 -0.23 -2.34
N GLY A 8 35.33 -0.99 -2.94
CA GLY A 8 35.47 -1.45 -4.33
C GLY A 8 35.28 -0.32 -5.35
N GLY A 9 35.95 -0.42 -6.49
CA GLY A 9 35.69 0.44 -7.65
C GLY A 9 34.28 0.22 -8.19
N GLY A 10 33.67 1.24 -8.79
CA GLY A 10 32.39 1.14 -9.52
C GLY A 10 32.58 1.32 -11.03
N HIS A 11 31.74 0.67 -11.82
CA HIS A 11 31.56 0.82 -13.28
C HIS A 11 30.49 -0.18 -13.64
N GLY A 12 29.48 0.16 -14.46
CA GLY A 12 28.35 -0.76 -14.66
C GLY A 12 27.53 -0.95 -13.38
N GLY A 13 27.98 -1.84 -12.50
CA GLY A 13 27.50 -2.05 -11.12
C GLY A 13 28.26 -1.25 -10.06
N LYS A 14 27.68 -1.21 -8.85
CA LYS A 14 28.25 -0.48 -7.70
C LYS A 14 29.37 -1.28 -7.02
N GLY A 15 30.45 -0.62 -6.62
CA GLY A 15 31.50 -1.23 -5.81
C GLY A 15 31.06 -1.57 -4.39
N GLY A 16 31.72 -2.55 -3.77
CA GLY A 16 31.45 -2.96 -2.40
C GLY A 16 31.83 -1.90 -1.38
N ASP A 17 30.96 -1.71 -0.38
CA ASP A 17 31.25 -0.81 0.75
C ASP A 17 32.03 -1.61 1.78
N THR A 18 32.92 -0.96 2.50
CA THR A 18 33.69 -1.59 3.57
C THR A 18 33.55 -0.79 4.84
N SER A 19 33.56 -1.46 5.99
CA SER A 19 33.65 -0.80 7.30
C SER A 19 34.79 -1.41 8.11
N ASN A 20 35.24 -0.70 9.14
CA ASN A 20 36.19 -1.25 10.12
C ASN A 20 35.51 -1.44 11.48
N GLY A 21 36.18 -2.20 12.37
CA GLY A 21 35.71 -2.44 13.75
C GLY A 21 35.70 -1.20 14.65
N TYR A 22 36.09 -0.03 14.13
CA TYR A 22 36.11 1.25 14.85
C TYR A 22 34.95 2.18 14.44
N GLY A 23 34.03 1.71 13.60
CA GLY A 23 32.84 2.46 13.19
C GLY A 23 33.03 3.37 11.96
N ASN A 24 34.17 3.29 11.26
CA ASN A 24 34.35 4.00 9.98
C ASN A 24 33.77 3.15 8.84
N SER A 25 33.11 3.81 7.87
CA SER A 25 32.56 3.18 6.67
C SER A 25 32.99 3.95 5.41
N TRP A 26 33.37 3.20 4.38
CA TRP A 26 33.76 3.71 3.07
C TRP A 26 32.80 3.18 2.01
N THR A 27 32.24 4.09 1.22
CA THR A 27 31.32 3.76 0.12
C THR A 27 32.09 3.35 -1.13
N GLY A 28 31.69 2.25 -1.74
CA GLY A 28 32.20 1.83 -3.04
C GLY A 28 31.77 2.77 -4.16
N GLY A 29 32.47 2.68 -5.30
CA GLY A 29 32.20 3.52 -6.46
C GLY A 29 30.81 3.32 -7.05
N GLY A 30 30.23 4.37 -7.63
CA GLY A 30 28.91 4.34 -8.26
C GLY A 30 28.91 3.77 -9.68
N THR A 31 27.70 3.64 -10.26
CA THR A 31 27.50 3.21 -11.64
C THR A 31 27.74 4.36 -12.62
N TYR A 32 28.35 4.07 -13.78
CA TYR A 32 28.53 5.03 -14.88
C TYR A 32 28.81 4.29 -16.20
N GLY A 33 28.93 5.07 -17.28
CA GLY A 33 29.14 4.57 -18.65
C GLY A 33 27.85 4.17 -19.33
N SER A 34 27.84 4.24 -20.66
CA SER A 34 26.69 3.86 -21.49
C SER A 34 26.47 2.35 -21.47
N ILE A 35 25.19 1.92 -21.42
CA ILE A 35 24.79 0.51 -21.57
C ILE A 35 24.92 0.07 -23.02
N VAL A 36 24.50 0.92 -23.95
CA VAL A 36 24.38 0.59 -25.38
C VAL A 36 25.66 0.89 -26.16
N GLU A 37 26.45 1.89 -25.73
CA GLU A 37 27.72 2.27 -26.37
C GLU A 37 28.87 2.32 -25.34
N PRO A 38 29.19 1.20 -24.67
CA PRO A 38 30.16 1.21 -23.58
C PRO A 38 31.58 1.49 -24.10
N ASN A 39 32.20 2.58 -23.61
CA ASN A 39 33.53 3.01 -24.03
C ASN A 39 34.41 3.54 -22.88
N THR A 40 33.94 3.45 -21.64
CA THR A 40 34.62 3.97 -20.46
C THR A 40 35.41 2.89 -19.74
N TRP A 41 36.48 3.27 -19.04
CA TRP A 41 37.27 2.36 -18.22
C TRP A 41 36.61 2.11 -16.87
N GLY A 42 36.87 0.95 -16.29
CA GLY A 42 36.55 0.65 -14.90
C GLY A 42 37.36 1.54 -13.95
N SER A 43 36.79 1.91 -12.82
CA SER A 43 37.50 2.66 -11.79
C SER A 43 38.35 1.72 -10.92
N ALA A 44 39.44 2.25 -10.36
CA ALA A 44 40.26 1.53 -9.39
C ALA A 44 39.53 1.41 -8.04
N GLY A 45 39.85 0.35 -7.29
CA GLY A 45 39.42 0.21 -5.91
C GLY A 45 40.13 1.19 -4.97
N GLY A 46 39.58 1.37 -3.78
CA GLY A 46 40.20 2.13 -2.70
C GLY A 46 41.44 1.43 -2.14
N ALA A 47 42.43 2.22 -1.70
CA ALA A 47 43.61 1.67 -1.04
C ALA A 47 43.28 1.13 0.36
N GLY A 48 43.94 0.02 0.72
CA GLY A 48 43.94 -0.54 2.07
C GLY A 48 45.22 -0.16 2.82
N PHE A 49 45.44 -0.77 3.99
CA PHE A 49 46.67 -0.56 4.75
C PHE A 49 47.85 -1.28 4.07
N GLY A 50 48.73 -0.52 3.40
CA GLY A 50 49.95 -1.06 2.80
C GLY A 50 49.79 -1.66 1.39
N ALA A 51 48.61 -1.55 0.78
CA ALA A 51 48.33 -1.99 -0.58
C ALA A 51 47.47 -0.97 -1.34
N GLY A 52 47.84 -0.69 -2.60
CA GLY A 52 46.99 0.07 -3.53
C GLY A 52 45.74 -0.74 -3.91
N GLY A 53 44.65 -0.05 -4.22
CA GLY A 53 43.45 -0.69 -4.76
C GLY A 53 43.69 -1.30 -6.15
N GLY A 54 42.85 -2.27 -6.51
CA GLY A 54 42.95 -2.97 -7.78
C GLY A 54 42.66 -2.01 -8.92
N ALA A 55 43.45 -2.04 -9.99
CA ALA A 55 43.17 -1.26 -11.18
C ALA A 55 41.83 -1.69 -11.82
N GLY A 56 41.06 -0.74 -12.33
CA GLY A 56 39.85 -1.04 -13.09
C GLY A 56 40.16 -1.61 -14.47
N GLY A 57 39.19 -2.34 -15.04
CA GLY A 57 39.29 -2.93 -16.37
C GLY A 57 39.36 -1.89 -17.49
N GLY A 58 40.02 -2.24 -18.59
CA GLY A 58 40.11 -1.39 -19.78
C GLY A 58 38.82 -1.30 -20.60
N ALA A 59 38.88 -0.67 -21.77
CA ALA A 59 37.77 -0.68 -22.74
C ALA A 59 38.20 -1.38 -24.04
N ILE A 60 37.38 -2.32 -24.51
CA ILE A 60 37.58 -3.06 -25.76
C ILE A 60 36.44 -2.68 -26.71
N ARG A 61 36.76 -2.23 -27.92
CA ARG A 61 35.80 -2.05 -29.02
C ARG A 61 36.24 -2.86 -30.23
N LEU A 62 35.38 -3.77 -30.70
CA LEU A 62 35.64 -4.64 -31.85
C LEU A 62 34.56 -4.45 -32.92
N THR A 63 34.99 -4.25 -34.17
CA THR A 63 34.10 -4.25 -35.33
C THR A 63 34.59 -5.32 -36.30
N VAL A 64 33.86 -6.43 -36.39
CA VAL A 64 34.23 -7.61 -37.18
C VAL A 64 33.16 -7.87 -38.24
N VAL A 65 33.46 -7.55 -39.50
CA VAL A 65 32.46 -7.49 -40.59
C VAL A 65 31.63 -8.77 -40.74
N ASN A 66 32.26 -9.95 -40.63
CA ASN A 66 31.61 -11.23 -40.91
C ASN A 66 31.48 -12.11 -39.66
N ASN A 67 32.53 -12.84 -39.29
CA ASN A 67 32.47 -13.83 -38.22
C ASN A 67 33.44 -13.45 -37.10
N LEU A 68 32.93 -13.29 -35.89
CA LEU A 68 33.73 -13.31 -34.67
C LEU A 68 33.53 -14.67 -33.98
N VAL A 69 34.57 -15.50 -33.99
CA VAL A 69 34.61 -16.77 -33.25
C VAL A 69 35.46 -16.57 -32.00
N VAL A 70 34.85 -16.72 -30.82
CA VAL A 70 35.50 -16.57 -29.52
C VAL A 70 35.62 -17.95 -28.87
N ASP A 71 36.73 -18.64 -29.12
CA ASP A 71 37.08 -19.88 -28.39
C ASP A 71 38.03 -19.61 -27.21
N GLY A 72 38.68 -18.44 -27.22
CA GLY A 72 39.50 -17.92 -26.13
C GLY A 72 38.73 -16.96 -25.22
N THR A 73 39.40 -15.89 -24.79
CA THR A 73 38.82 -14.91 -23.85
C THR A 73 38.91 -13.49 -24.40
N ILE A 74 37.79 -12.75 -24.36
CA ILE A 74 37.74 -11.29 -24.46
C ILE A 74 37.45 -10.76 -23.06
N SER A 75 38.43 -10.13 -22.41
CA SER A 75 38.29 -9.70 -21.02
C SER A 75 38.63 -8.22 -20.82
N ALA A 76 37.74 -7.54 -20.11
CA ALA A 76 37.94 -6.22 -19.53
C ALA A 76 37.73 -6.29 -18.00
N ASN A 77 38.14 -7.39 -17.36
CA ASN A 77 37.92 -7.56 -15.93
C ASN A 77 38.74 -6.57 -15.09
N GLY A 78 38.19 -6.19 -13.93
CA GLY A 78 38.90 -5.45 -12.90
C GLY A 78 39.95 -6.32 -12.21
N GLN A 79 40.99 -5.67 -11.68
CA GLN A 79 42.08 -6.37 -11.02
C GLN A 79 41.69 -6.82 -9.61
N ASN A 80 41.99 -8.07 -9.30
CA ASN A 80 41.90 -8.64 -7.94
C ASN A 80 43.02 -8.12 -7.04
N ILE A 81 42.72 -7.91 -5.77
CA ILE A 81 43.71 -7.74 -4.70
C ILE A 81 44.17 -9.12 -4.22
N THR A 82 45.47 -9.38 -4.30
CA THR A 82 46.10 -10.67 -3.94
C THR A 82 46.99 -10.58 -2.68
N ALA A 83 47.21 -9.39 -2.13
CA ALA A 83 48.05 -9.18 -0.96
C ALA A 83 47.23 -9.27 0.34
N GLY A 84 47.16 -10.49 0.90
CA GLY A 84 46.54 -10.76 2.19
C GLY A 84 47.46 -10.42 3.35
N GLY A 85 47.00 -9.56 4.26
CA GLY A 85 47.64 -9.29 5.53
C GLY A 85 46.59 -9.03 6.61
N TRP A 86 46.89 -9.40 7.85
CA TRP A 86 46.00 -9.38 9.02
C TRP A 86 45.36 -8.02 9.39
N TYR A 87 45.64 -6.91 8.67
CA TYR A 87 45.34 -5.55 9.13
C TYR A 87 44.82 -4.53 8.08
N GLY A 88 44.24 -4.96 6.95
CA GLY A 88 43.41 -4.09 6.10
C GLY A 88 43.52 -4.38 4.61
N ASP A 89 42.43 -4.83 4.01
CA ASP A 89 42.39 -5.24 2.61
C ASP A 89 42.07 -4.04 1.70
N ALA A 90 42.70 -3.99 0.53
CA ALA A 90 42.39 -2.99 -0.50
C ALA A 90 41.14 -3.40 -1.30
N GLY A 91 40.49 -2.44 -1.95
CA GLY A 91 39.32 -2.68 -2.78
C GLY A 91 39.67 -3.26 -4.14
N GLY A 92 38.83 -4.14 -4.66
CA GLY A 92 38.95 -4.65 -6.03
C GLY A 92 38.64 -3.58 -7.08
N GLY A 93 39.31 -3.66 -8.23
CA GLY A 93 39.04 -2.78 -9.37
C GLY A 93 37.71 -3.12 -10.04
N ALA A 94 36.99 -2.14 -10.60
CA ALA A 94 35.76 -2.41 -11.33
C ALA A 94 36.04 -3.08 -12.69
N GLY A 95 35.07 -3.83 -13.22
CA GLY A 95 35.07 -4.25 -14.61
C GLY A 95 35.08 -3.05 -15.56
N GLY A 96 35.50 -3.27 -16.81
CA GLY A 96 35.59 -2.26 -17.85
C GLY A 96 34.49 -2.36 -18.90
N SER A 97 34.76 -1.86 -20.10
CA SER A 97 33.79 -1.85 -21.20
C SER A 97 34.16 -2.86 -22.29
N ILE A 98 33.18 -3.59 -22.82
CA ILE A 98 33.32 -4.41 -24.03
C ILE A 98 32.20 -4.02 -24.99
N TRP A 99 32.55 -3.54 -26.18
CA TRP A 99 31.61 -3.24 -27.26
C TRP A 99 32.00 -4.02 -28.52
N VAL A 100 31.15 -4.97 -28.92
CA VAL A 100 31.37 -5.81 -30.10
C VAL A 100 30.27 -5.54 -31.12
N THR A 101 30.67 -5.37 -32.38
CA THR A 101 29.77 -5.39 -33.54
C THR A 101 30.27 -6.42 -34.52
N THR A 102 29.44 -7.42 -34.83
CA THR A 102 29.73 -8.44 -35.84
C THR A 102 28.49 -8.87 -36.58
N LYS A 103 28.62 -9.62 -37.67
CA LYS A 103 27.47 -10.27 -38.31
C LYS A 103 27.14 -11.59 -37.61
N ASN A 104 28.12 -12.47 -37.46
CA ASN A 104 27.94 -13.77 -36.80
C ASN A 104 28.85 -13.87 -35.57
N LEU A 105 28.25 -13.99 -34.38
CA LEU A 105 28.96 -14.27 -33.14
C LEU A 105 28.92 -15.78 -32.86
N GLY A 106 30.06 -16.42 -32.65
CA GLY A 106 30.15 -17.86 -32.38
C GLY A 106 31.34 -18.22 -31.48
N GLY A 107 31.49 -19.51 -31.18
CA GLY A 107 32.55 -20.05 -30.31
C GLY A 107 32.06 -20.50 -28.95
N GLY A 108 32.96 -21.12 -28.17
CA GLY A 108 32.68 -21.68 -26.83
C GLY A 108 33.46 -21.04 -25.68
N GLY A 109 34.18 -19.95 -25.94
CA GLY A 109 35.06 -19.25 -24.99
C GLY A 109 34.33 -18.33 -24.02
N SER A 110 34.97 -17.23 -23.60
CA SER A 110 34.41 -16.28 -22.63
C SER A 110 34.52 -14.81 -23.05
N ILE A 111 33.49 -14.04 -22.74
CA ILE A 111 33.46 -12.58 -22.85
C ILE A 111 33.14 -12.00 -21.47
N SER A 112 34.10 -11.36 -20.82
CA SER A 112 33.96 -10.97 -19.41
C SER A 112 34.37 -9.53 -19.11
N ALA A 113 33.53 -8.82 -18.36
CA ALA A 113 33.86 -7.52 -17.76
C ALA A 113 33.55 -7.57 -16.25
N ASN A 114 34.02 -8.60 -15.56
CA ASN A 114 33.74 -8.80 -14.14
C ASN A 114 34.53 -7.82 -13.26
N GLY A 115 33.98 -7.49 -12.10
CA GLY A 115 34.69 -6.78 -11.05
C GLY A 115 35.79 -7.63 -10.42
N GLY A 116 36.83 -6.97 -9.93
CA GLY A 116 37.92 -7.60 -9.20
C GLY A 116 37.56 -7.86 -7.74
N ASN A 117 38.13 -8.91 -7.16
CA ASN A 117 37.97 -9.29 -5.77
C ASN A 117 38.82 -8.40 -4.85
N GLY A 118 38.31 -8.05 -3.67
CA GLY A 118 39.03 -7.26 -2.66
C GLY A 118 38.20 -7.11 -1.38
N ALA A 119 38.61 -6.23 -0.47
CA ALA A 119 37.84 -5.95 0.76
C ALA A 119 36.41 -5.51 0.42
N GLY A 120 36.31 -4.49 -0.44
CA GLY A 120 35.13 -4.22 -1.24
C GLY A 120 35.35 -4.78 -2.64
N GLY A 121 34.51 -5.70 -3.08
CA GLY A 121 34.57 -6.19 -4.46
C GLY A 121 34.29 -5.05 -5.46
N GLY A 122 34.99 -5.03 -6.59
CA GLY A 122 34.70 -4.08 -7.66
C GLY A 122 33.35 -4.37 -8.32
N GLY A 123 32.65 -3.35 -8.79
CA GLY A 123 31.44 -3.54 -9.59
C GLY A 123 31.74 -4.19 -10.94
N GLY A 124 30.82 -5.00 -11.46
CA GLY A 124 30.91 -5.57 -12.81
C GLY A 124 30.64 -4.52 -13.88
N GLY A 125 31.33 -4.59 -15.03
CA GLY A 125 31.36 -3.55 -16.04
C GLY A 125 30.23 -3.53 -17.07
N ARG A 126 30.49 -3.06 -18.29
CA ARG A 126 29.48 -2.93 -19.35
C ARG A 126 29.85 -3.75 -20.57
N ILE A 127 28.97 -4.63 -21.03
CA ILE A 127 29.14 -5.42 -22.27
C ILE A 127 27.99 -5.08 -23.23
N ALA A 128 28.30 -4.73 -24.47
CA ALA A 128 27.33 -4.54 -25.54
C ALA A 128 27.71 -5.38 -26.78
N LEU A 129 26.82 -6.29 -27.18
CA LEU A 129 27.01 -7.21 -28.30
C LEU A 129 25.97 -6.94 -29.39
N TYR A 130 26.43 -6.44 -30.53
CA TYR A 130 25.64 -6.24 -31.74
C TYR A 130 25.96 -7.36 -32.73
N PHE A 131 24.96 -8.18 -33.10
CA PHE A 131 25.13 -9.33 -33.99
C PHE A 131 23.90 -9.56 -34.88
N ASP A 132 24.08 -10.04 -36.11
CA ASP A 132 22.95 -10.52 -36.91
C ASP A 132 22.49 -11.91 -36.46
N THR A 133 23.46 -12.80 -36.21
CA THR A 133 23.23 -14.17 -35.74
C THR A 133 24.12 -14.48 -34.54
N ASN A 134 23.55 -15.07 -33.49
CA ASN A 134 24.29 -15.52 -32.31
C ASN A 134 24.28 -17.06 -32.21
N ASN A 135 25.43 -17.67 -32.48
CA ASN A 135 25.73 -19.08 -32.29
C ASN A 135 26.77 -19.28 -31.16
N PHE A 136 27.02 -18.27 -30.34
CA PHE A 136 27.94 -18.37 -29.21
C PHE A 136 27.31 -19.20 -28.11
N THR A 137 28.08 -20.19 -27.65
CA THR A 137 27.66 -21.14 -26.60
C THR A 137 28.50 -20.99 -25.34
N GLY A 138 29.48 -20.10 -25.37
CA GLY A 138 30.33 -19.76 -24.23
C GLY A 138 29.63 -18.83 -23.23
N THR A 139 30.42 -18.26 -22.32
CA THR A 139 29.89 -17.43 -21.24
C THR A 139 30.07 -15.94 -21.51
N VAL A 140 29.04 -15.15 -21.18
CA VAL A 140 29.11 -13.69 -21.14
C VAL A 140 28.84 -13.25 -19.71
N THR A 141 29.81 -12.62 -19.05
CA THR A 141 29.68 -12.26 -17.63
C THR A 141 30.11 -10.82 -17.36
N ALA A 142 29.30 -10.10 -16.60
CA ALA A 142 29.66 -8.80 -16.05
C ALA A 142 29.37 -8.81 -14.54
N GLN A 143 29.84 -9.80 -13.81
CA GLN A 143 29.52 -9.99 -12.39
C GLN A 143 30.32 -9.03 -11.50
N GLY A 144 29.78 -8.72 -10.32
CA GLY A 144 30.54 -8.06 -9.27
C GLY A 144 31.70 -8.92 -8.74
N GLY A 145 32.71 -8.28 -8.15
CA GLY A 145 33.79 -8.95 -7.44
C GLY A 145 33.39 -9.38 -6.01
N THR A 146 34.12 -10.35 -5.47
CA THR A 146 33.88 -10.89 -4.11
C THR A 146 34.56 -10.05 -3.03
N GLY A 147 34.08 -10.18 -1.78
CA GLY A 147 34.52 -9.40 -0.61
C GLY A 147 33.28 -8.97 0.19
N SER A 148 33.12 -7.66 0.37
CA SER A 148 31.78 -7.07 0.53
C SER A 148 30.97 -7.14 -0.76
N THR A 149 29.65 -7.24 -0.64
CA THR A 149 28.69 -7.28 -1.75
C THR A 149 28.94 -6.17 -2.77
N SER A 150 28.97 -6.52 -4.05
CA SER A 150 29.18 -5.59 -5.17
C SER A 150 28.14 -5.85 -6.26
N GLY A 151 27.84 -4.84 -7.07
CA GLY A 151 26.79 -4.91 -8.08
C GLY A 151 27.27 -5.51 -9.39
N ALA A 152 26.40 -6.29 -10.03
CA ALA A 152 26.60 -6.73 -11.40
C ALA A 152 26.64 -5.56 -12.36
N GLY A 153 27.43 -5.69 -13.40
CA GLY A 153 27.37 -4.89 -14.59
C GLY A 153 26.15 -5.15 -15.45
N THR A 154 26.21 -4.67 -16.68
CA THR A 154 25.12 -4.85 -17.66
C THR A 154 25.62 -5.54 -18.90
N ILE A 155 24.84 -6.49 -19.41
CA ILE A 155 25.02 -7.10 -20.71
C ILE A 155 23.87 -6.66 -21.62
N TYR A 156 24.21 -6.00 -22.73
CA TYR A 156 23.27 -5.56 -23.74
C TYR A 156 23.47 -6.38 -25.01
N THR A 157 22.38 -6.90 -25.59
CA THR A 157 22.42 -7.61 -26.87
C THR A 157 21.43 -6.99 -27.86
N LYS A 158 21.85 -6.89 -29.12
CA LYS A 158 20.99 -6.39 -30.19
C LYS A 158 21.23 -7.13 -31.49
N ASN A 159 20.15 -7.70 -32.03
CA ASN A 159 20.09 -8.20 -33.39
C ASN A 159 19.18 -7.33 -34.29
N PRO A 160 19.20 -7.53 -35.62
CA PRO A 160 18.40 -6.73 -36.56
C PRO A 160 16.88 -6.85 -36.40
N THR A 161 16.38 -7.91 -35.77
CA THR A 161 14.93 -8.09 -35.52
C THR A 161 14.45 -7.33 -34.29
N GLN A 162 15.36 -6.98 -33.39
CA GLN A 162 15.11 -6.16 -32.21
C GLN A 162 15.17 -4.67 -32.59
N THR A 163 14.22 -3.87 -32.10
CA THR A 163 14.24 -2.41 -32.32
C THR A 163 15.17 -1.73 -31.32
N TYR A 164 15.09 -2.12 -30.05
CA TYR A 164 15.82 -1.50 -28.94
C TYR A 164 16.78 -2.46 -28.22
N GLY A 165 16.74 -3.75 -28.52
CA GLY A 165 17.64 -4.76 -27.95
C GLY A 165 17.20 -5.24 -26.56
N LYS A 166 17.95 -6.18 -26.00
CA LYS A 166 17.70 -6.78 -24.68
C LYS A 166 18.78 -6.36 -23.68
N LEU A 167 18.36 -5.98 -22.47
CA LEU A 167 19.22 -5.74 -21.32
C LEU A 167 19.18 -6.95 -20.37
N MET A 168 20.34 -7.39 -19.91
CA MET A 168 20.49 -8.49 -18.95
C MET A 168 21.39 -8.05 -17.79
N LEU A 169 20.98 -8.39 -16.57
CA LEU A 169 21.79 -8.28 -15.36
C LEU A 169 21.81 -9.63 -14.63
N ASP A 170 23.00 -10.21 -14.51
CA ASP A 170 23.23 -11.49 -13.85
C ASP A 170 24.46 -11.36 -12.92
N ASN A 171 24.31 -11.65 -11.63
CA ASN A 171 25.40 -11.59 -10.65
C ASN A 171 25.97 -12.96 -10.26
N GLY A 172 25.64 -14.02 -11.00
CA GLY A 172 26.16 -15.37 -10.80
C GLY A 172 25.81 -15.99 -9.45
N GLY A 173 24.74 -15.51 -8.80
CA GLY A 173 24.30 -15.97 -7.48
C GLY A 173 25.04 -15.30 -6.32
N GLN A 174 25.90 -14.30 -6.60
CA GLN A 174 26.55 -13.52 -5.55
C GLN A 174 25.60 -12.45 -5.01
N ASP A 175 25.59 -12.25 -3.70
CA ASP A 175 24.85 -11.14 -3.10
C ASP A 175 25.26 -9.81 -3.72
N ALA A 176 24.32 -9.20 -4.44
CA ALA A 176 24.63 -8.01 -5.21
C ALA A 176 24.33 -6.71 -4.45
N LYS A 177 25.03 -5.67 -4.88
CA LYS A 177 24.56 -4.28 -4.76
C LYS A 177 23.82 -3.85 -6.00
N ASP A 178 23.16 -2.71 -5.87
CA ASP A 178 22.35 -2.12 -6.92
C ASP A 178 23.19 -1.71 -8.13
N THR A 179 22.57 -1.90 -9.29
CA THR A 179 23.00 -1.40 -10.59
C THR A 179 21.98 -0.39 -11.05
N ALA A 180 22.25 0.88 -10.75
CA ALA A 180 21.35 1.97 -11.09
C ALA A 180 21.48 2.35 -12.57
N LEU A 181 20.34 2.51 -13.24
CA LEU A 181 20.22 3.19 -14.52
C LEU A 181 20.68 4.65 -14.37
N THR A 182 21.51 5.13 -15.29
CA THR A 182 22.22 6.41 -15.14
C THR A 182 21.67 7.53 -16.01
N GLU A 183 20.93 7.20 -17.06
CA GLU A 183 20.28 8.15 -17.95
C GLU A 183 18.81 8.39 -17.57
N LYS A 184 18.24 9.49 -18.08
CA LYS A 184 16.84 9.87 -17.80
C LYS A 184 15.84 8.93 -18.44
N SER A 185 16.19 8.30 -19.56
CA SER A 185 15.29 7.43 -20.29
C SER A 185 16.05 6.28 -20.93
N TYR A 186 15.52 5.07 -20.76
CA TYR A 186 15.95 3.87 -21.45
C TYR A 186 14.77 3.25 -22.18
N VAL A 187 15.03 2.69 -23.36
CA VAL A 187 14.06 1.87 -24.08
C VAL A 187 14.74 0.56 -24.44
N PHE A 188 14.10 -0.56 -24.13
CA PHE A 188 14.54 -1.90 -24.50
C PHE A 188 13.36 -2.71 -25.04
N ASP A 189 13.63 -3.74 -25.85
CA ASP A 189 12.61 -4.72 -26.21
C ASP A 189 12.34 -5.69 -25.06
N ASP A 190 13.36 -5.98 -24.24
CA ASP A 190 13.28 -6.90 -23.09
C ASP A 190 14.31 -6.54 -22.00
N VAL A 191 13.99 -6.87 -20.74
CA VAL A 191 14.86 -6.70 -19.57
C VAL A 191 14.79 -7.96 -18.71
N GLU A 192 15.94 -8.57 -18.46
CA GLU A 192 16.09 -9.75 -17.63
C GLU A 192 17.00 -9.46 -16.43
N VAL A 193 16.57 -9.86 -15.23
CA VAL A 193 17.36 -9.72 -14.00
C VAL A 193 17.38 -11.07 -13.29
N SER A 194 18.55 -11.67 -13.17
CA SER A 194 18.72 -13.04 -12.68
C SER A 194 19.92 -13.19 -11.74
N HIS A 195 19.97 -14.32 -11.04
CA HIS A 195 21.04 -14.80 -10.17
C HIS A 195 21.58 -13.72 -9.23
N HIS A 196 20.71 -13.21 -8.35
CA HIS A 196 20.95 -12.12 -7.41
C HIS A 196 21.28 -10.75 -8.06
N GLY A 197 21.10 -10.59 -9.38
CA GLY A 197 21.18 -9.29 -10.04
C GLY A 197 20.21 -8.27 -9.46
N LYS A 198 20.63 -7.01 -9.34
CA LYS A 198 19.80 -5.93 -8.79
C LYS A 198 19.79 -4.72 -9.72
N LEU A 199 18.69 -4.51 -10.43
CA LEU A 199 18.50 -3.35 -11.29
C LEU A 199 17.69 -2.29 -10.56
N THR A 200 18.15 -1.04 -10.58
CA THR A 200 17.38 0.09 -10.02
C THR A 200 17.05 1.09 -11.12
N VAL A 201 15.77 1.42 -11.24
CA VAL A 201 15.24 2.58 -11.99
C VAL A 201 15.11 3.74 -10.98
N PRO A 202 16.05 4.70 -10.94
CA PRO A 202 16.02 5.76 -9.95
C PRO A 202 14.85 6.74 -10.16
N ALA A 203 14.52 7.51 -9.14
CA ALA A 203 13.58 8.62 -9.27
C ALA A 203 14.02 9.59 -10.36
N GLY A 204 13.08 9.98 -11.25
CA GLY A 204 13.37 10.82 -12.41
C GLY A 204 13.91 10.08 -13.64
N THR A 205 14.07 8.75 -13.57
CA THR A 205 14.38 7.89 -14.72
C THR A 205 13.14 7.14 -15.19
N THR A 206 12.96 7.05 -16.51
CA THR A 206 11.95 6.19 -17.15
C THR A 206 12.61 5.00 -17.82
N LEU A 207 12.18 3.79 -17.47
CA LEU A 207 12.48 2.56 -18.19
C LEU A 207 11.25 2.15 -19.01
N SER A 208 11.38 2.20 -20.33
CA SER A 208 10.31 1.81 -21.25
C SER A 208 10.60 0.46 -21.90
N ILE A 209 9.62 -0.45 -21.88
CA ILE A 209 9.71 -1.73 -22.57
C ILE A 209 8.86 -1.71 -23.83
N ASN A 210 9.46 -2.10 -24.96
CA ASN A 210 8.82 -2.13 -26.27
C ASN A 210 7.99 -3.40 -26.49
N SER A 211 7.08 -3.65 -25.54
CA SER A 211 6.13 -4.75 -25.55
C SER A 211 4.78 -4.28 -25.03
N ALA A 212 3.70 -4.89 -25.54
CA ALA A 212 2.35 -4.65 -25.01
C ALA A 212 2.18 -5.22 -23.60
N VAL A 213 2.81 -6.36 -23.33
CA VAL A 213 2.80 -7.07 -22.04
C VAL A 213 4.20 -7.00 -21.45
N LEU A 214 4.31 -6.60 -20.20
CA LEU A 214 5.54 -6.71 -19.44
C LEU A 214 5.60 -8.09 -18.80
N SER A 215 6.64 -8.87 -19.10
CA SER A 215 6.93 -10.12 -18.39
C SER A 215 8.26 -9.98 -17.68
N LEU A 216 8.18 -9.78 -16.36
CA LEU A 216 9.35 -9.70 -15.50
C LEU A 216 9.66 -11.10 -15.00
N HIS A 217 10.76 -11.67 -15.48
CA HIS A 217 11.25 -12.99 -15.13
C HIS A 217 12.68 -12.89 -14.63
N GLY A 218 13.05 -13.86 -13.80
CA GLY A 218 14.38 -14.01 -13.25
C GLY A 218 14.56 -15.43 -12.74
N GLU A 219 15.81 -15.85 -12.61
CA GLU A 219 16.19 -17.07 -11.90
C GLU A 219 17.00 -16.68 -10.67
N GLY A 220 16.92 -17.42 -9.56
CA GLY A 220 17.79 -17.20 -8.40
C GLY A 220 17.73 -15.80 -7.77
N ASP A 221 16.53 -15.32 -7.42
CA ASP A 221 16.29 -14.16 -6.56
C ASP A 221 16.80 -12.80 -7.10
N GLY A 222 16.58 -12.53 -8.39
CA GLY A 222 16.81 -11.18 -8.95
C GLY A 222 15.92 -10.11 -8.30
N LEU A 223 16.35 -8.84 -8.30
CA LEU A 223 15.57 -7.71 -7.80
C LEU A 223 15.51 -6.58 -8.83
N LEU A 224 14.30 -6.16 -9.18
CA LEU A 224 14.05 -4.91 -9.90
C LEU A 224 13.46 -3.88 -8.93
N THR A 225 14.16 -2.78 -8.69
CA THR A 225 13.66 -1.64 -7.91
C THR A 225 13.20 -0.52 -8.84
N VAL A 226 11.97 -0.04 -8.67
CA VAL A 226 11.39 1.06 -9.44
C VAL A 226 11.05 2.20 -8.49
N ALA A 227 11.93 3.20 -8.46
CA ALA A 227 11.68 4.51 -7.82
C ALA A 227 11.32 5.60 -8.85
N GLY A 228 11.61 5.35 -10.13
CA GLY A 228 11.16 6.15 -11.26
C GLY A 228 9.89 5.60 -11.89
N ILE A 229 9.89 5.51 -13.23
CA ILE A 229 8.74 5.02 -14.00
C ILE A 229 9.14 3.78 -14.80
N LEU A 230 8.35 2.72 -14.70
CA LEU A 230 8.40 1.54 -15.57
C LEU A 230 7.13 1.50 -16.42
N ASN A 231 7.28 1.66 -17.74
CA ASN A 231 6.15 1.81 -18.63
C ASN A 231 6.36 1.13 -19.99
N ARG A 232 5.30 1.08 -20.79
CA ARG A 232 5.39 0.63 -22.17
C ARG A 232 5.97 1.73 -23.06
N ASN A 233 6.78 1.37 -24.05
CA ASN A 233 7.19 2.29 -25.10
C ASN A 233 6.00 2.71 -26.00
N GLY A 234 5.76 4.01 -26.15
CA GLY A 234 4.70 4.58 -27.00
C GLY A 234 3.87 5.68 -26.31
N GLY A 235 3.05 6.39 -27.08
CA GLY A 235 2.24 7.51 -26.59
C GLY A 235 1.26 7.10 -25.49
N GLY A 236 1.53 7.51 -24.25
CA GLY A 236 0.75 7.17 -23.06
C GLY A 236 1.18 5.88 -22.34
N GLY A 237 2.21 5.18 -22.84
CA GLY A 237 2.89 4.04 -22.22
C GLY A 237 2.19 3.25 -21.11
N VAL A 238 1.11 2.53 -21.41
CA VAL A 238 0.49 1.57 -20.46
C VAL A 238 0.61 0.16 -20.99
N PHE A 239 1.13 -0.75 -20.17
CA PHE A 239 1.09 -2.19 -20.45
C PHE A 239 -0.35 -2.71 -20.38
N SER A 240 -0.75 -3.60 -21.28
CA SER A 240 -2.04 -4.29 -21.15
C SER A 240 -2.07 -5.17 -19.91
N SER A 241 -0.93 -5.78 -19.60
CA SER A 241 -0.67 -6.44 -18.32
C SER A 241 0.83 -6.41 -18.01
N ALA A 242 1.15 -6.42 -16.72
CA ALA A 242 2.49 -6.59 -16.20
C ALA A 242 2.47 -7.83 -15.30
N GLU A 243 3.20 -8.85 -15.71
CA GLU A 243 3.30 -10.11 -14.99
C GLU A 243 4.69 -10.22 -14.35
N VAL A 244 4.71 -10.45 -13.03
CA VAL A 244 5.93 -10.72 -12.26
C VAL A 244 5.94 -12.21 -11.96
N LEU A 245 6.94 -12.91 -12.49
CA LEU A 245 7.08 -14.37 -12.43
C LEU A 245 8.06 -14.81 -11.34
N SER A 246 7.95 -16.07 -10.92
CA SER A 246 8.83 -16.69 -9.92
C SER A 246 10.32 -16.50 -10.23
N GLY A 247 11.13 -16.34 -9.19
CA GLY A 247 12.58 -16.12 -9.30
C GLY A 247 12.99 -14.65 -9.42
N LEU A 248 12.02 -13.74 -9.49
CA LEU A 248 12.23 -12.29 -9.41
C LEU A 248 11.46 -11.68 -8.23
N THR A 249 12.07 -10.68 -7.61
CA THR A 249 11.41 -9.71 -6.74
C THR A 249 11.27 -8.37 -7.45
N LEU A 250 10.08 -7.78 -7.43
CA LEU A 250 9.85 -6.40 -7.85
C LEU A 250 9.65 -5.53 -6.61
N LEU A 251 10.38 -4.43 -6.48
CA LEU A 251 10.15 -3.40 -5.48
C LEU A 251 9.67 -2.13 -6.18
N LEU A 252 8.43 -1.71 -5.89
CA LEU A 252 7.95 -0.37 -6.18
C LEU A 252 8.20 0.49 -4.95
N SER A 253 9.12 1.45 -5.09
CA SER A 253 9.44 2.40 -4.01
C SER A 253 8.38 3.48 -3.90
N ASP A 254 8.40 4.25 -2.81
CA ASP A 254 7.51 5.41 -2.65
C ASP A 254 7.72 6.42 -3.79
N GLY A 255 6.63 6.76 -4.48
CA GLY A 255 6.63 7.58 -5.70
C GLY A 255 6.99 6.83 -7.00
N GLY A 256 7.37 5.56 -6.93
CA GLY A 256 7.64 4.71 -8.08
C GLY A 256 6.37 4.29 -8.81
N GLU A 257 6.41 4.29 -10.14
CA GLU A 257 5.24 4.00 -10.99
C GLU A 257 5.48 2.77 -11.88
N LEU A 258 4.52 1.85 -11.88
CA LEU A 258 4.37 0.82 -12.90
C LEU A 258 3.08 1.09 -13.69
N SER A 259 3.20 1.59 -14.92
CA SER A 259 2.06 1.96 -15.75
C SER A 259 1.47 0.72 -16.44
N SER A 260 0.51 0.05 -15.79
CA SER A 260 -0.17 -1.15 -16.33
C SER A 260 -1.67 -1.11 -16.10
N SER A 261 -2.45 -1.68 -17.03
CA SER A 261 -3.89 -1.92 -16.85
C SER A 261 -4.18 -3.08 -15.89
N MET A 262 -3.24 -4.02 -15.75
CA MET A 262 -3.36 -5.15 -14.83
C MET A 262 -1.97 -5.53 -14.31
N LEU A 263 -1.83 -5.65 -12.99
CA LEU A 263 -0.66 -6.26 -12.39
C LEU A 263 -1.00 -7.71 -12.01
N ILE A 264 -0.14 -8.65 -12.41
CA ILE A 264 -0.25 -10.07 -12.07
C ILE A 264 1.02 -10.45 -11.31
N VAL A 265 0.87 -10.88 -10.07
CA VAL A 265 1.95 -11.40 -9.22
C VAL A 265 1.83 -12.92 -9.20
N SER A 266 2.65 -13.61 -9.98
CA SER A 266 2.53 -15.05 -10.26
C SER A 266 3.77 -15.80 -9.75
N GLY A 267 3.69 -16.38 -8.55
CA GLY A 267 4.81 -17.08 -7.91
C GLY A 267 6.00 -16.18 -7.51
N ALA A 268 5.84 -14.86 -7.62
CA ALA A 268 6.85 -13.85 -7.33
C ALA A 268 6.58 -13.09 -6.02
N SER A 269 7.59 -12.37 -5.53
CA SER A 269 7.41 -11.36 -4.48
C SER A 269 7.36 -9.96 -5.09
N VAL A 270 6.30 -9.22 -4.79
CA VAL A 270 6.22 -7.78 -5.08
C VAL A 270 6.18 -7.02 -3.77
N LEU A 271 7.08 -6.05 -3.63
CA LEU A 271 7.19 -5.14 -2.51
C LEU A 271 6.67 -3.78 -2.97
N MET A 272 5.82 -3.15 -2.18
CA MET A 272 5.24 -1.85 -2.48
C MET A 272 5.35 -0.95 -1.25
N ASP A 273 6.15 0.09 -1.36
CA ASP A 273 6.34 1.07 -0.30
C ASP A 273 5.66 2.39 -0.69
N GLY A 274 4.84 2.94 0.20
CA GLY A 274 4.07 4.15 -0.10
C GLY A 274 2.68 3.84 -0.63
N ILE A 275 2.14 4.72 -1.47
CA ILE A 275 0.79 4.60 -2.03
C ILE A 275 0.89 4.21 -3.51
N HIS A 276 0.29 3.08 -3.88
CA HIS A 276 0.22 2.65 -5.27
C HIS A 276 -1.22 2.42 -5.72
N ASN A 277 -1.44 2.62 -7.02
CA ASN A 277 -2.75 2.54 -7.63
C ASN A 277 -2.66 1.66 -8.88
N PHE A 278 -3.59 0.71 -9.03
CA PHE A 278 -3.70 -0.14 -10.21
C PHE A 278 -5.15 -0.22 -10.67
N PRO A 279 -5.42 -0.38 -11.97
CA PRO A 279 -6.78 -0.66 -12.39
C PRO A 279 -7.24 -2.04 -11.92
N SER A 280 -6.49 -3.10 -12.19
CA SER A 280 -6.76 -4.45 -11.67
C SER A 280 -5.49 -5.11 -11.14
N LEU A 281 -5.63 -6.00 -10.15
CA LEU A 281 -4.52 -6.74 -9.54
C LEU A 281 -4.90 -8.20 -9.29
N GLN A 282 -4.01 -9.11 -9.63
CA GLN A 282 -4.12 -10.54 -9.32
C GLN A 282 -2.86 -10.99 -8.59
N VAL A 283 -3.03 -11.68 -7.45
CA VAL A 283 -1.95 -12.39 -6.75
C VAL A 283 -2.27 -13.88 -6.86
N VAL A 284 -1.47 -14.59 -7.64
CA VAL A 284 -1.74 -15.96 -8.10
C VAL A 284 -0.50 -16.86 -8.00
N ASN A 285 -0.71 -18.18 -8.05
CA ASN A 285 0.36 -19.19 -8.16
C ASN A 285 1.46 -19.06 -7.09
N GLY A 286 1.10 -18.80 -5.83
CA GLY A 286 2.09 -18.59 -4.76
C GLY A 286 2.65 -17.17 -4.69
N GLY A 287 2.04 -16.21 -5.37
CA GLY A 287 2.46 -14.82 -5.35
C GLY A 287 2.37 -14.19 -3.95
N LEU A 288 3.32 -13.31 -3.64
CA LEU A 288 3.38 -12.55 -2.38
C LEU A 288 3.42 -11.05 -2.68
N LEU A 289 2.48 -10.31 -2.09
CA LEU A 289 2.52 -8.85 -2.05
C LEU A 289 2.82 -8.39 -0.62
N THR A 290 3.85 -7.55 -0.45
CA THR A 290 4.34 -7.13 0.87
C THR A 290 4.99 -5.73 0.82
N THR A 291 5.65 -5.32 1.90
CA THR A 291 6.46 -4.08 2.00
C THR A 291 7.93 -4.43 2.22
N SER A 292 8.85 -3.57 1.79
CA SER A 292 10.28 -3.82 1.97
C SER A 292 10.68 -3.84 3.44
N SER A 293 10.05 -2.97 4.24
CA SER A 293 10.40 -2.72 5.63
C SER A 293 9.14 -2.49 6.49
N SER A 294 9.33 -2.00 7.72
CA SER A 294 8.24 -1.65 8.62
C SER A 294 7.41 -0.49 8.07
N ALA A 295 6.35 -0.81 7.33
CA ALA A 295 5.55 0.16 6.60
C ALA A 295 4.10 -0.30 6.48
N SER A 296 3.25 0.65 6.09
CA SER A 296 1.88 0.38 5.69
C SER A 296 1.81 0.09 4.19
N LEU A 297 1.18 -1.01 3.81
CA LEU A 297 0.82 -1.31 2.43
C LEU A 297 -0.47 -0.55 2.08
N ASN A 298 -0.41 0.45 1.20
CA ASN A 298 -1.56 1.28 0.83
C ASN A 298 -1.87 1.13 -0.66
N LEU A 299 -2.98 0.47 -0.99
CA LEU A 299 -3.36 0.17 -2.36
C LEU A 299 -4.76 0.66 -2.69
N THR A 300 -4.88 1.31 -3.85
CA THR A 300 -6.18 1.58 -4.48
C THR A 300 -6.27 0.79 -5.77
N ILE A 301 -7.28 -0.07 -5.86
CA ILE A 301 -7.60 -0.86 -7.05
C ILE A 301 -8.92 -0.35 -7.62
N SER A 302 -8.90 0.23 -8.82
CA SER A 302 -10.09 0.87 -9.40
C SER A 302 -11.10 -0.10 -10.03
N ASN A 303 -10.72 -1.36 -10.19
CA ASN A 303 -11.58 -2.46 -10.63
C ASN A 303 -11.50 -3.62 -9.61
N ASP A 304 -10.92 -4.77 -10.00
CA ASP A 304 -10.97 -6.01 -9.23
C ASP A 304 -9.60 -6.41 -8.65
N LEU A 305 -9.65 -7.03 -7.47
CA LEU A 305 -8.52 -7.66 -6.80
C LEU A 305 -8.83 -9.14 -6.50
N LEU A 306 -7.99 -10.03 -7.03
CA LEU A 306 -8.01 -11.46 -6.72
C LEU A 306 -6.75 -11.88 -5.93
N VAL A 307 -6.94 -12.66 -4.87
CA VAL A 307 -5.87 -13.38 -4.16
C VAL A 307 -6.21 -14.88 -4.18
N SER A 308 -5.49 -15.68 -4.98
CA SER A 308 -5.73 -17.13 -5.11
C SER A 308 -5.36 -17.90 -3.84
N SER A 309 -5.85 -19.14 -3.71
CA SER A 309 -5.74 -19.99 -2.49
C SER A 309 -4.33 -20.25 -1.96
N ASP A 310 -3.31 -20.15 -2.81
CA ASP A 310 -1.89 -20.34 -2.47
C ASP A 310 -1.12 -19.02 -2.38
N SER A 311 -1.77 -17.89 -2.63
CA SER A 311 -1.16 -16.57 -2.71
C SER A 311 -1.47 -15.71 -1.49
N SER A 312 -0.68 -14.65 -1.28
CA SER A 312 -0.87 -13.79 -0.12
C SER A 312 -0.57 -12.31 -0.33
N ILE A 313 -1.35 -11.47 0.34
CA ILE A 313 -1.00 -10.08 0.65
C ILE A 313 -0.63 -10.06 2.12
N SER A 314 0.65 -9.93 2.45
CA SER A 314 1.13 -10.15 3.82
C SER A 314 2.13 -9.10 4.25
N VAL A 315 1.85 -8.46 5.38
CA VAL A 315 2.78 -7.61 6.13
C VAL A 315 3.12 -8.24 7.48
N LEU A 316 3.18 -9.57 7.52
CA LEU A 316 3.61 -10.37 8.67
C LEU A 316 4.93 -9.83 9.25
N GLY A 317 4.91 -9.42 10.51
CA GLY A 317 6.12 -8.93 11.19
C GLY A 317 6.69 -7.59 10.69
N LYS A 318 5.99 -6.89 9.80
CA LYS A 318 6.39 -5.59 9.26
C LYS A 318 5.89 -4.41 10.11
N GLY A 319 5.63 -4.65 11.40
CA GLY A 319 5.28 -3.65 12.39
C GLY A 319 6.50 -3.10 13.11
N TYR A 320 6.33 -2.66 14.35
CA TYR A 320 7.47 -2.25 15.17
C TYR A 320 8.39 -3.44 15.45
N GLN A 321 9.70 -3.21 15.42
CA GLN A 321 10.71 -4.24 15.61
C GLN A 321 11.01 -4.49 17.10
N GLY A 322 11.35 -5.73 17.44
CA GLY A 322 11.85 -6.08 18.77
C GLY A 322 13.23 -5.50 19.02
N THR A 323 13.57 -5.26 20.29
CA THR A 323 14.90 -4.79 20.70
C THR A 323 15.52 -5.76 21.71
N GLY A 324 16.76 -5.51 22.16
CA GLY A 324 17.39 -6.23 23.27
C GLY A 324 16.88 -5.85 24.67
N GLY A 325 15.70 -5.25 24.76
CA GLY A 325 15.04 -4.81 25.99
C GLY A 325 13.53 -4.68 25.78
N GLN A 326 12.95 -3.49 25.98
CA GLN A 326 11.53 -3.26 25.72
C GLN A 326 11.21 -3.38 24.22
N GLY A 327 10.07 -3.99 23.89
CA GLY A 327 9.58 -4.03 22.52
C GLY A 327 9.33 -2.62 21.96
N GLY A 328 9.58 -2.42 20.67
CA GLY A 328 9.25 -1.16 20.01
C GLY A 328 7.73 -0.96 19.84
N GLY A 329 7.30 0.31 19.79
CA GLY A 329 5.92 0.71 19.49
C GLY A 329 5.10 1.16 20.71
N PRO A 330 3.93 1.79 20.51
CA PRO A 330 3.09 2.34 21.59
C PRO A 330 2.61 1.32 22.62
N GLY A 331 2.50 0.04 22.21
CA GLY A 331 2.18 -1.10 23.05
C GLY A 331 3.34 -2.09 23.13
N GLY A 332 4.58 -1.60 23.15
CA GLY A 332 5.76 -2.47 23.29
C GLY A 332 5.75 -3.26 24.60
N GLY A 333 5.89 -4.58 24.51
CA GLY A 333 5.97 -5.44 25.70
C GLY A 333 7.24 -5.16 26.52
N GLN A 334 7.14 -5.19 27.85
CA GLN A 334 8.33 -5.06 28.70
C GLN A 334 9.28 -6.25 28.52
N GLY A 335 10.59 -5.99 28.52
CA GLY A 335 11.63 -7.02 28.47
C GLY A 335 12.83 -6.57 29.30
N ALA A 336 13.67 -7.52 29.72
CA ALA A 336 14.89 -7.22 30.47
C ALA A 336 16.09 -7.04 29.52
N THR A 337 17.12 -6.33 29.99
CA THR A 337 18.37 -6.19 29.24
C THR A 337 19.01 -7.56 28.98
N TYR A 338 19.49 -7.74 27.75
CA TYR A 338 20.23 -8.91 27.26
C TYR A 338 21.24 -9.44 28.31
N ASN A 339 21.16 -10.74 28.65
CA ASN A 339 21.98 -11.51 29.62
C ASN A 339 21.52 -11.61 31.09
N MET A 340 20.32 -11.16 31.46
CA MET A 340 19.79 -11.45 32.80
C MET A 340 19.20 -12.87 32.89
N MET A 341 19.83 -13.76 33.66
CA MET A 341 19.28 -15.10 33.94
C MET A 341 17.86 -14.98 34.52
N GLY A 342 16.89 -15.69 33.92
CA GLY A 342 15.49 -15.63 34.33
C GLY A 342 14.68 -14.45 33.78
N ALA A 343 15.21 -13.71 32.79
CA ALA A 343 14.48 -12.67 32.07
C ALA A 343 13.39 -13.23 31.16
N TYR A 344 12.16 -12.74 31.36
CA TYR A 344 11.02 -13.01 30.48
C TYR A 344 10.61 -11.73 29.74
N GLY A 345 10.25 -11.89 28.47
CA GLY A 345 9.69 -10.85 27.63
C GLY A 345 8.17 -10.94 27.65
N ALA A 346 7.50 -9.83 27.96
CA ALA A 346 6.07 -9.69 27.83
C ALA A 346 5.66 -9.46 26.37
N GLY A 347 4.43 -9.83 26.01
CA GLY A 347 3.94 -9.71 24.65
C GLY A 347 3.68 -8.26 24.24
N GLY A 348 3.81 -7.96 22.95
CA GLY A 348 3.36 -6.69 22.39
C GLY A 348 1.85 -6.58 22.42
N GLY A 349 1.31 -5.36 22.55
CA GLY A 349 -0.13 -5.08 22.44
C GLY A 349 -0.45 -4.21 21.23
N HIS A 350 -1.60 -4.45 20.60
CA HIS A 350 -2.22 -3.65 19.52
C HIS A 350 -3.60 -4.27 19.30
N GLY A 351 -4.70 -3.51 19.32
CA GLY A 351 -6.06 -4.08 19.30
C GLY A 351 -6.44 -4.79 20.62
N GLY A 352 -5.72 -5.86 20.93
CA GLY A 352 -5.73 -6.62 22.17
C GLY A 352 -4.47 -6.39 23.01
N LYS A 353 -4.57 -6.67 24.31
CA LYS A 353 -3.47 -6.50 25.27
C LYS A 353 -2.41 -7.58 25.08
N GLY A 354 -1.13 -7.22 25.16
CA GLY A 354 -0.04 -8.18 25.21
C GLY A 354 -0.03 -8.98 26.52
N GLY A 355 0.51 -10.20 26.46
CA GLY A 355 0.60 -11.10 27.60
C GLY A 355 1.60 -10.64 28.65
N ASN A 356 1.18 -10.55 29.91
CA ASN A 356 2.08 -10.29 31.05
C ASN A 356 2.92 -11.53 31.34
N THR A 357 4.15 -11.36 31.83
CA THR A 357 4.97 -12.48 32.31
C THR A 357 5.49 -12.22 33.71
N SER A 358 5.75 -13.30 34.45
CA SER A 358 6.38 -13.25 35.76
C SER A 358 7.31 -14.44 35.91
N ASN A 359 8.41 -14.26 36.64
CA ASN A 359 9.33 -15.35 36.95
C ASN A 359 9.20 -15.77 38.43
N GLY A 360 9.72 -16.97 38.74
CA GLY A 360 9.77 -17.49 40.12
C GLY A 360 10.67 -16.68 41.06
N TYR A 361 11.38 -15.66 40.56
CA TYR A 361 12.24 -14.76 41.32
C TYR A 361 11.53 -13.44 41.73
N GLY A 362 10.24 -13.30 41.45
CA GLY A 362 9.43 -12.13 41.83
C GLY A 362 9.48 -10.95 40.84
N ASN A 363 10.13 -11.12 39.68
CA ASN A 363 10.13 -10.11 38.62
C ASN A 363 8.86 -10.24 37.77
N ASN A 364 8.22 -9.13 37.45
CA ASN A 364 7.02 -9.04 36.62
C ASN A 364 7.27 -8.11 35.44
N TRP A 365 6.87 -8.55 34.25
CA TRP A 365 6.91 -7.76 33.02
C TRP A 365 5.48 -7.61 32.49
N THR A 366 5.10 -6.37 32.29
CA THR A 366 3.77 -5.98 31.81
C THR A 366 3.75 -6.07 30.29
N GLY A 367 2.73 -6.75 29.76
CA GLY A 367 2.45 -6.78 28.32
C GLY A 367 1.93 -5.44 27.83
N GLY A 368 2.09 -5.21 26.53
CA GLY A 368 1.71 -3.98 25.87
C GLY A 368 0.23 -3.63 25.98
N GLY A 369 -0.08 -2.34 26.05
CA GLY A 369 -1.46 -1.83 26.00
C GLY A 369 -2.06 -1.84 24.59
N THR A 370 -3.38 -1.64 24.51
CA THR A 370 -4.13 -1.48 23.25
C THR A 370 -4.04 -0.05 22.73
N TYR A 371 -3.95 0.16 21.43
CA TYR A 371 -4.02 1.47 20.78
C TYR A 371 -4.57 1.35 19.35
N GLY A 372 -4.74 2.47 18.65
CA GLY A 372 -5.30 2.53 17.29
C GLY A 372 -6.83 2.54 17.25
N SER A 373 -7.39 2.91 16.10
CA SER A 373 -8.84 2.96 15.87
C SER A 373 -9.37 1.59 15.45
N MET A 374 -10.53 1.18 15.98
CA MET A 374 -11.22 -0.04 15.53
C MET A 374 -11.99 0.16 14.22
N VAL A 375 -12.36 1.40 13.89
CA VAL A 375 -13.10 1.73 12.66
C VAL A 375 -12.18 2.21 11.54
N GLU A 376 -11.03 2.80 11.88
CA GLU A 376 -10.03 3.27 10.90
C GLU A 376 -8.63 2.75 11.27
N PRO A 377 -8.41 1.42 11.26
CA PRO A 377 -7.16 0.85 11.70
C PRO A 377 -6.04 1.13 10.67
N ASN A 378 -5.08 1.97 11.05
CA ASN A 378 -3.94 2.36 10.19
C ASN A 378 -2.58 2.28 10.91
N THR A 379 -2.54 1.79 12.15
CA THR A 379 -1.33 1.74 12.97
C THR A 379 -0.65 0.38 12.91
N LEU A 380 0.68 0.37 12.96
CA LEU A 380 1.47 -0.85 13.03
C LEU A 380 1.31 -1.55 14.38
N GLY A 381 1.43 -2.88 14.41
CA GLY A 381 1.49 -3.69 15.62
C GLY A 381 2.81 -3.49 16.38
N SER A 382 2.75 -3.51 17.72
CA SER A 382 3.94 -3.35 18.57
C SER A 382 4.72 -4.66 18.73
N ALA A 383 6.01 -4.55 19.00
CA ALA A 383 6.85 -5.71 19.27
C ALA A 383 6.68 -6.24 20.70
N GLY A 384 7.01 -7.52 20.88
CA GLY A 384 7.22 -8.10 22.20
C GLY A 384 8.51 -7.63 22.86
N GLY A 385 8.59 -7.79 24.18
CA GLY A 385 9.80 -7.55 24.95
C GLY A 385 10.84 -8.66 24.79
N ALA A 386 12.10 -8.31 24.97
CA ALA A 386 13.22 -9.25 24.97
C ALA A 386 13.14 -10.23 26.15
N GLY A 387 13.52 -11.48 25.87
CA GLY A 387 13.85 -12.47 26.88
C GLY A 387 15.37 -12.65 27.00
N PHE A 388 15.81 -13.58 27.82
CA PHE A 388 17.23 -13.92 27.95
C PHE A 388 17.85 -14.30 26.60
N GLY A 389 18.78 -13.48 26.07
CA GLY A 389 19.52 -13.80 24.85
C GLY A 389 18.75 -13.60 23.53
N ARG A 390 17.53 -13.07 23.55
CA ARG A 390 16.70 -12.92 22.34
C ARG A 390 15.77 -11.70 22.38
N GLY A 391 15.71 -10.97 21.28
CA GLY A 391 14.71 -9.90 21.08
C GLY A 391 13.30 -10.46 20.93
N GLY A 392 12.30 -9.65 21.32
CA GLY A 392 10.89 -9.99 21.14
C GLY A 392 10.46 -10.01 19.68
N GLY A 393 9.33 -10.65 19.40
CA GLY A 393 8.76 -10.75 18.06
C GLY A 393 8.36 -9.38 17.54
N ALA A 394 8.66 -9.10 16.27
CA ALA A 394 8.17 -7.90 15.60
C ALA A 394 6.64 -7.94 15.48
N GLY A 395 5.99 -6.79 15.64
CA GLY A 395 4.55 -6.68 15.44
C GLY A 395 4.17 -6.80 13.95
N GLY A 396 2.89 -6.98 13.65
CA GLY A 396 2.39 -6.98 12.27
C GLY A 396 2.37 -5.59 11.65
N GLY A 397 2.51 -5.51 10.32
CA GLY A 397 2.39 -4.24 9.58
C GLY A 397 0.96 -3.71 9.50
N ALA A 398 0.72 -2.72 8.64
CA ALA A 398 -0.63 -2.25 8.37
C ALA A 398 -0.97 -2.40 6.88
N ILE A 399 -2.20 -2.83 6.58
CA ILE A 399 -2.72 -2.95 5.22
C ILE A 399 -3.91 -2.01 5.09
N ARG A 400 -3.91 -1.18 4.06
CA ARG A 400 -5.06 -0.40 3.61
C ARG A 400 -5.36 -0.75 2.15
N LEU A 401 -6.50 -1.38 1.91
CA LEU A 401 -6.98 -1.73 0.57
C LEU A 401 -8.29 -1.01 0.27
N THR A 402 -8.31 -0.28 -0.84
CA THR A 402 -9.54 0.24 -1.44
C THR A 402 -9.74 -0.45 -2.78
N VAL A 403 -10.73 -1.31 -2.92
CA VAL A 403 -11.02 -2.09 -4.15
C VAL A 403 -12.41 -1.73 -4.65
N VAL A 404 -12.51 -0.93 -5.71
CA VAL A 404 -13.78 -0.32 -6.12
C VAL A 404 -14.85 -1.36 -6.47
N ASN A 405 -14.49 -2.47 -7.10
CA ASN A 405 -15.45 -3.50 -7.51
C ASN A 405 -15.33 -4.77 -6.64
N ASN A 406 -14.69 -5.84 -7.13
CA ASN A 406 -14.67 -7.12 -6.44
C ASN A 406 -13.33 -7.36 -5.75
N LEU A 407 -13.36 -7.63 -4.45
CA LEU A 407 -12.25 -8.22 -3.71
C LEU A 407 -12.56 -9.70 -3.44
N VAL A 408 -11.84 -10.59 -4.13
CA VAL A 408 -11.94 -12.05 -3.93
C VAL A 408 -10.69 -12.54 -3.19
N VAL A 409 -10.90 -13.08 -1.99
CA VAL A 409 -9.83 -13.60 -1.11
C VAL A 409 -10.01 -15.10 -0.94
N ASP A 410 -9.38 -15.88 -1.82
CA ASP A 410 -9.27 -17.34 -1.66
C ASP A 410 -8.00 -17.74 -0.91
N GLY A 411 -6.95 -16.91 -1.01
CA GLY A 411 -5.70 -17.05 -0.26
C GLY A 411 -5.70 -16.30 1.07
N THR A 412 -4.60 -15.58 1.35
CA THR A 412 -4.40 -14.92 2.65
C THR A 412 -4.17 -13.42 2.52
N ILE A 413 -4.90 -12.62 3.30
CA ILE A 413 -4.53 -11.24 3.64
C ILE A 413 -4.11 -11.21 5.12
N SER A 414 -2.86 -10.84 5.42
CA SER A 414 -2.31 -10.97 6.79
C SER A 414 -1.50 -9.78 7.26
N ALA A 415 -1.78 -9.34 8.49
CA ALA A 415 -0.99 -8.40 9.27
C ALA A 415 -0.62 -9.02 10.63
N ASN A 416 -0.29 -10.32 10.66
CA ASN A 416 0.02 -11.01 11.93
C ASN A 416 1.35 -10.53 12.55
N GLY A 417 1.46 -10.65 13.86
CA GLY A 417 2.72 -10.51 14.58
C GLY A 417 3.62 -11.75 14.43
N ILE A 418 4.93 -11.57 14.65
CA ILE A 418 5.89 -12.67 14.59
C ILE A 418 5.80 -13.56 15.82
N ASN A 419 5.73 -14.87 15.56
CA ASN A 419 5.91 -15.92 16.56
C ASN A 419 7.39 -16.03 16.97
N ILE A 420 7.63 -16.35 18.23
CA ILE A 420 8.94 -16.76 18.72
C ILE A 420 9.00 -18.29 18.71
N THR A 421 9.83 -18.87 17.85
CA THR A 421 9.86 -20.32 17.58
C THR A 421 10.97 -21.09 18.30
N ASP A 422 11.95 -20.43 18.92
CA ASP A 422 13.06 -21.12 19.60
C ASP A 422 12.75 -21.45 21.07
N GLY A 423 12.49 -22.74 21.34
CA GLY A 423 12.21 -23.29 22.68
C GLY A 423 13.42 -23.74 23.50
N GLY A 424 14.62 -23.19 23.24
CA GLY A 424 15.81 -23.49 24.05
C GLY A 424 15.77 -22.83 25.44
N TRP A 425 16.74 -23.15 26.31
CA TRP A 425 16.91 -22.57 27.66
C TRP A 425 17.05 -21.02 27.67
N ALA A 426 17.13 -20.39 26.50
CA ALA A 426 17.30 -18.95 26.27
C ALA A 426 16.17 -18.31 25.41
N GLY A 427 14.92 -18.77 25.54
CA GLY A 427 13.87 -18.47 24.54
C GLY A 427 12.73 -17.52 24.95
N TRP A 428 12.65 -17.04 26.20
CA TRP A 428 11.41 -16.50 26.78
C TRP A 428 10.99 -15.08 26.33
N ALA A 429 11.24 -14.73 25.08
CA ALA A 429 10.85 -13.43 24.52
C ALA A 429 9.34 -13.37 24.26
N GLY A 430 8.80 -12.16 24.29
CA GLY A 430 7.39 -11.91 24.00
C GLY A 430 7.09 -12.01 22.51
N GLY A 431 5.90 -12.50 22.16
CA GLY A 431 5.39 -12.47 20.79
C GLY A 431 5.03 -11.05 20.35
N GLY A 432 5.14 -10.77 19.04
CA GLY A 432 4.74 -9.49 18.47
C GLY A 432 3.22 -9.35 18.39
N ALA A 433 2.66 -8.15 18.54
CA ALA A 433 1.23 -7.93 18.38
C ALA A 433 0.79 -8.06 16.91
N GLY A 434 -0.48 -8.39 16.67
CA GLY A 434 -1.09 -8.22 15.36
C GLY A 434 -1.08 -6.75 14.92
N GLY A 435 -1.21 -6.52 13.62
CA GLY A 435 -1.22 -5.19 13.00
C GLY A 435 -2.62 -4.72 12.64
N SER A 436 -2.71 -3.88 11.60
CA SER A 436 -3.98 -3.30 11.13
C SER A 436 -4.34 -3.80 9.74
N ILE A 437 -5.61 -4.12 9.51
CA ILE A 437 -6.17 -4.36 8.17
C ILE A 437 -7.40 -3.48 8.01
N TRP A 438 -7.38 -2.58 7.03
CA TRP A 438 -8.51 -1.75 6.63
C TRP A 438 -8.84 -2.03 5.17
N VAL A 439 -10.00 -2.64 4.93
CA VAL A 439 -10.50 -2.95 3.60
C VAL A 439 -11.78 -2.16 3.33
N THR A 440 -11.82 -1.52 2.16
CA THR A 440 -13.05 -0.97 1.57
C THR A 440 -13.24 -1.60 0.21
N THR A 441 -14.39 -2.22 -0.03
CA THR A 441 -14.74 -2.77 -1.34
C THR A 441 -16.23 -2.65 -1.65
N LYS A 442 -16.65 -2.93 -2.89
CA LYS A 442 -18.07 -3.11 -3.19
C LYS A 442 -18.49 -4.55 -2.88
N ASN A 443 -17.82 -5.54 -3.45
CA ASN A 443 -18.13 -6.94 -3.24
C ASN A 443 -16.95 -7.66 -2.58
N LEU A 444 -17.13 -8.10 -1.33
CA LEU A 444 -16.18 -8.95 -0.63
C LEU A 444 -16.57 -10.42 -0.83
N GLY A 445 -15.68 -11.26 -1.36
CA GLY A 445 -15.92 -12.68 -1.61
C GLY A 445 -14.68 -13.55 -1.39
N GLY A 446 -14.84 -14.87 -1.58
CA GLY A 446 -13.77 -15.86 -1.45
C GLY A 446 -13.86 -16.75 -0.20
N GLY A 447 -13.04 -17.80 -0.16
CA GLY A 447 -13.00 -18.82 0.90
C GLY A 447 -11.77 -18.79 1.81
N GLY A 448 -10.87 -17.82 1.63
CA GLY A 448 -9.55 -17.75 2.26
C GLY A 448 -9.52 -17.21 3.69
N SER A 449 -8.47 -16.46 4.04
CA SER A 449 -8.28 -15.91 5.39
C SER A 449 -7.87 -14.44 5.40
N ILE A 450 -8.47 -13.66 6.30
CA ILE A 450 -8.07 -12.29 6.63
C ILE A 450 -7.66 -12.25 8.11
N SER A 451 -6.38 -12.02 8.42
CA SER A 451 -5.87 -12.18 9.79
C SER A 451 -4.95 -11.05 10.28
N ALA A 452 -5.16 -10.60 11.52
CA ALA A 452 -4.23 -9.74 12.25
C ALA A 452 -4.00 -10.32 13.65
N ASN A 453 -3.56 -11.57 13.72
CA ASN A 453 -3.32 -12.30 14.97
C ASN A 453 -2.02 -11.85 15.65
N GLY A 454 -2.01 -11.93 16.97
CA GLY A 454 -0.79 -11.81 17.76
C GLY A 454 0.12 -13.02 17.59
N GLY A 455 1.42 -12.78 17.67
CA GLY A 455 2.45 -13.80 17.63
C GLY A 455 2.57 -14.57 18.94
N ASN A 456 2.87 -15.85 18.84
CA ASN A 456 3.11 -16.74 19.96
C ASN A 456 4.46 -16.45 20.62
N SER A 457 4.57 -16.66 21.94
CA SER A 457 5.87 -16.73 22.62
C SER A 457 6.48 -18.14 22.53
N ALA A 458 7.77 -18.28 22.83
CA ALA A 458 8.39 -19.60 22.95
C ALA A 458 7.94 -20.31 24.23
N GLY A 459 7.57 -21.58 24.10
CA GLY A 459 7.04 -22.41 25.19
C GLY A 459 8.08 -23.33 25.83
N GLY A 460 8.05 -23.40 27.16
CA GLY A 460 8.64 -24.43 28.00
C GLY A 460 7.90 -24.44 29.34
N GLY A 461 7.45 -25.62 29.78
CA GLY A 461 6.44 -25.79 30.84
C GLY A 461 6.78 -25.06 32.15
N GLY A 462 5.92 -24.13 32.55
CA GLY A 462 5.89 -23.53 33.90
C GLY A 462 6.09 -22.01 33.98
N GLY A 463 6.61 -21.36 32.94
CA GLY A 463 6.82 -19.90 32.93
C GLY A 463 7.36 -19.42 31.58
N GLY A 464 6.45 -19.08 30.65
CA GLY A 464 6.78 -18.71 29.27
C GLY A 464 6.76 -17.20 29.01
N GLY A 465 7.31 -16.79 27.86
CA GLY A 465 7.16 -15.43 27.35
C GLY A 465 5.69 -15.04 27.14
N GLY A 466 5.40 -13.75 27.04
CA GLY A 466 4.03 -13.25 26.86
C GLY A 466 3.59 -13.35 25.41
N GLY A 467 2.39 -13.89 25.16
CA GLY A 467 1.82 -13.91 23.81
C GLY A 467 1.49 -12.49 23.33
N GLY A 468 1.63 -12.21 22.04
CA GLY A 468 1.23 -10.92 21.47
C GLY A 468 -0.29 -10.74 21.49
N GLY A 469 -0.77 -9.51 21.66
CA GLY A 469 -2.19 -9.17 21.50
C GLY A 469 -2.62 -9.26 20.03
N GLY A 470 -3.87 -9.63 19.78
CA GLY A 470 -4.46 -9.64 18.43
C GLY A 470 -4.78 -8.23 17.95
N GLY A 471 -4.53 -7.92 16.68
CA GLY A 471 -4.62 -6.59 16.07
C GLY A 471 -6.03 -6.10 15.72
N ARG A 472 -6.15 -5.28 14.67
CA ARG A 472 -7.42 -4.66 14.27
C ARG A 472 -7.76 -4.91 12.82
N ILE A 473 -8.99 -5.33 12.55
CA ILE A 473 -9.52 -5.51 11.19
C ILE A 473 -10.79 -4.67 11.06
N ALA A 474 -10.88 -3.84 10.01
CA ALA A 474 -12.08 -3.13 9.59
C ALA A 474 -12.42 -3.47 8.14
N LEU A 475 -13.64 -3.94 7.89
CA LEU A 475 -14.15 -4.33 6.59
C LEU A 475 -15.38 -3.48 6.24
N TYR A 476 -15.27 -2.73 5.15
CA TYR A 476 -16.35 -1.93 4.56
C TYR A 476 -16.70 -2.54 3.20
N PHE A 477 -17.95 -2.93 3.00
CA PHE A 477 -18.41 -3.61 1.78
C PHE A 477 -19.84 -3.23 1.41
N ASP A 478 -20.25 -3.27 0.14
CA ASP A 478 -21.68 -3.18 -0.21
C ASP A 478 -22.33 -4.57 -0.03
N THR A 479 -21.69 -5.61 -0.58
CA THR A 479 -22.11 -7.01 -0.46
C THR A 479 -20.98 -7.85 0.13
N ASN A 480 -21.31 -8.73 1.09
CA ASN A 480 -20.37 -9.69 1.66
C ASN A 480 -20.80 -11.13 1.37
N ASN A 481 -20.09 -11.77 0.45
CA ASN A 481 -20.17 -13.18 0.08
C ASN A 481 -18.94 -13.97 0.56
N PHE A 482 -18.11 -13.40 1.44
CA PHE A 482 -16.93 -14.08 1.96
C PHE A 482 -17.33 -15.19 2.93
N THR A 483 -16.81 -16.38 2.69
CA THR A 483 -17.10 -17.60 3.48
C THR A 483 -15.89 -18.09 4.27
N GLY A 484 -14.76 -17.41 4.11
CA GLY A 484 -13.51 -17.72 4.78
C GLY A 484 -13.43 -17.24 6.23
N MET A 485 -12.23 -17.27 6.79
CA MET A 485 -11.98 -16.91 8.20
C MET A 485 -11.46 -15.48 8.36
N VAL A 486 -12.04 -14.72 9.29
CA VAL A 486 -11.50 -13.43 9.75
C VAL A 486 -11.04 -13.56 11.20
N THR A 487 -9.76 -13.34 11.49
CA THR A 487 -9.19 -13.60 12.83
C THR A 487 -8.33 -12.48 13.39
N VAL A 488 -8.51 -12.18 14.67
CA VAL A 488 -7.70 -11.25 15.48
C VAL A 488 -7.32 -11.90 16.82
N GLN A 489 -6.88 -13.15 16.76
CA GLN A 489 -6.58 -13.97 17.93
C GLN A 489 -5.35 -13.44 18.68
N ALA A 490 -5.33 -13.66 19.98
CA ALA A 490 -4.15 -13.45 20.78
C ALA A 490 -3.13 -14.58 20.53
N GLY A 491 -1.85 -14.26 20.57
CA GLY A 491 -0.79 -15.26 20.50
C GLY A 491 -0.74 -16.11 21.76
N THR A 492 -0.35 -17.38 21.61
CA THR A 492 -0.23 -18.33 22.72
C THR A 492 0.90 -17.91 23.67
N GLY A 493 0.63 -17.97 24.97
CA GLY A 493 1.51 -17.52 26.05
C GLY A 493 0.68 -17.05 27.26
N SER A 494 1.30 -16.36 28.21
CA SER A 494 0.61 -15.85 29.40
C SER A 494 -0.43 -14.76 29.06
N ASN A 495 -1.73 -14.97 29.39
CA ASN A 495 -2.87 -14.02 29.39
C ASN A 495 -2.80 -12.82 28.40
N SER A 496 -2.78 -13.09 27.09
CA SER A 496 -2.90 -12.10 26.01
C SER A 496 -4.38 -11.90 25.59
N GLY A 497 -4.72 -10.71 25.08
CA GLY A 497 -6.06 -10.34 24.65
C GLY A 497 -6.23 -10.42 23.13
N ALA A 498 -7.41 -10.88 22.69
CA ALA A 498 -7.81 -10.80 21.30
C ALA A 498 -8.03 -9.34 20.86
N GLY A 499 -7.98 -9.12 19.55
CA GLY A 499 -8.18 -7.83 18.92
C GLY A 499 -9.63 -7.51 18.58
N THR A 500 -9.82 -6.63 17.62
CA THR A 500 -11.15 -6.16 17.18
C THR A 500 -11.40 -6.42 15.70
N ILE A 501 -12.59 -6.93 15.37
CA ILE A 501 -13.11 -6.98 14.01
C ILE A 501 -14.30 -6.02 13.94
N TYR A 502 -14.25 -5.07 13.01
CA TYR A 502 -15.35 -4.19 12.64
C TYR A 502 -15.77 -4.52 11.21
N ALA A 503 -17.05 -4.82 11.00
CA ALA A 503 -17.60 -5.11 9.68
C ALA A 503 -18.85 -4.26 9.49
N ARG A 504 -18.89 -3.46 8.42
CA ARG A 504 -19.99 -2.55 8.15
C ARG A 504 -20.35 -2.55 6.66
N PRO A 505 -21.61 -2.86 6.30
CA PRO A 505 -22.10 -2.59 4.96
C PRO A 505 -22.01 -1.09 4.63
N ASN A 506 -21.69 -0.72 3.39
CA ASN A 506 -21.80 0.66 2.90
C ASN A 506 -23.15 0.90 2.21
N GLU A 507 -23.84 -0.14 1.77
CA GLU A 507 -25.21 -0.06 1.24
C GLU A 507 -26.21 -0.47 2.33
N HIS A 508 -27.27 0.33 2.45
CA HIS A 508 -28.31 0.22 3.46
C HIS A 508 -29.68 0.41 2.82
N ASP A 509 -30.69 -0.28 3.35
CA ASP A 509 -32.08 -0.02 2.97
C ASP A 509 -32.56 1.31 3.58
N LEU A 510 -33.23 2.12 2.76
CA LEU A 510 -33.87 3.37 3.16
C LEU A 510 -35.38 3.24 3.10
N ILE A 511 -36.00 3.30 4.28
CA ILE A 511 -37.45 3.37 4.40
C ILE A 511 -37.84 4.85 4.38
N LEU A 512 -38.64 5.24 3.38
CA LEU A 512 -39.13 6.62 3.25
C LEU A 512 -39.92 7.04 4.49
N ASN A 513 -39.80 8.31 4.86
CA ASN A 513 -40.37 8.92 6.08
C ASN A 513 -39.83 8.42 7.42
N GLN A 514 -38.92 7.44 7.44
CA GLN A 514 -38.27 7.01 8.67
C GLN A 514 -37.01 7.83 8.95
N GLN A 515 -36.79 8.16 10.23
CA GLN A 515 -35.52 8.71 10.68
C GLN A 515 -34.45 7.61 10.67
N VAL A 516 -33.32 7.93 10.06
CA VAL A 516 -32.16 7.06 9.88
C VAL A 516 -30.96 7.64 10.61
N VAL A 517 -30.21 6.79 11.30
CA VAL A 517 -28.93 7.13 11.93
C VAL A 517 -27.83 6.33 11.25
N GLY A 518 -26.87 7.01 10.65
CA GLY A 518 -25.71 6.39 10.02
C GLY A 518 -24.42 6.65 10.79
N GLN A 519 -23.59 5.62 10.90
CA GLN A 519 -22.33 5.65 11.65
C GLN A 519 -21.17 5.66 10.66
N LYS A 520 -20.88 6.82 10.09
CA LYS A 520 -19.73 7.00 9.20
C LYS A 520 -18.65 7.78 9.93
N VAL A 521 -17.43 7.27 9.87
CA VAL A 521 -16.25 7.94 10.40
C VAL A 521 -15.23 8.06 9.28
N GLY A 522 -14.78 9.28 9.00
CA GLY A 522 -13.69 9.54 8.07
C GLY A 522 -14.05 9.74 6.59
N PHE A 523 -13.07 9.53 5.72
CA PHE A 523 -13.02 10.15 4.38
C PHE A 523 -13.50 9.30 3.20
N LEU A 524 -13.47 7.96 3.23
CA LEU A 524 -13.14 7.23 1.99
C LEU A 524 -14.15 6.23 1.41
N SER A 525 -15.34 6.05 2.00
CA SER A 525 -16.45 5.38 1.29
C SER A 525 -17.79 6.03 1.60
N PRO A 526 -18.58 6.49 0.60
CA PRO A 526 -19.94 6.97 0.83
C PRO A 526 -20.80 5.92 1.53
N ASP A 527 -21.65 6.34 2.46
CA ASP A 527 -22.78 5.49 2.87
C ASP A 527 -23.87 5.67 1.84
N ARG A 528 -24.50 4.58 1.41
CA ARG A 528 -25.54 4.59 0.39
C ARG A 528 -26.82 4.02 0.96
N TRP A 529 -27.85 4.84 1.03
CA TRP A 529 -29.17 4.49 1.54
C TRP A 529 -30.14 4.37 0.36
N SER A 530 -30.43 3.14 -0.05
CA SER A 530 -31.19 2.83 -1.27
C SER A 530 -32.68 2.62 -0.98
N PHE A 531 -33.56 3.17 -1.83
CA PHE A 531 -35.02 2.96 -1.77
C PHE A 531 -35.58 2.75 -3.18
N THR A 532 -36.79 2.18 -3.27
CA THR A 532 -37.52 2.10 -4.54
C THR A 532 -38.48 3.28 -4.66
N GLY A 533 -38.30 4.08 -5.71
CA GLY A 533 -39.14 5.23 -6.02
C GLY A 533 -40.03 4.98 -7.24
N ALA A 534 -41.19 5.65 -7.30
CA ALA A 534 -42.09 5.66 -8.45
C ALA A 534 -41.93 6.96 -9.26
N ALA A 535 -42.16 6.89 -10.58
CA ALA A 535 -42.19 8.07 -11.43
C ALA A 535 -43.25 9.08 -10.94
N GLY A 536 -42.87 10.34 -10.83
CA GLY A 536 -43.72 11.43 -10.32
C GLY A 536 -43.79 11.53 -8.80
N GLN A 537 -43.21 10.58 -8.06
CA GLN A 537 -43.10 10.67 -6.61
C GLN A 537 -42.20 11.85 -6.23
N ILE A 538 -42.55 12.60 -5.18
CA ILE A 538 -41.79 13.77 -4.74
C ILE A 538 -41.09 13.43 -3.43
N VAL A 539 -39.79 13.70 -3.34
CA VAL A 539 -39.00 13.44 -2.13
C VAL A 539 -38.19 14.66 -1.71
N ARG A 540 -37.80 14.70 -0.44
CA ARG A 540 -36.91 15.72 0.12
C ARG A 540 -36.05 15.15 1.23
N LEU A 541 -34.78 15.52 1.26
CA LEU A 541 -33.90 15.26 2.39
C LEU A 541 -34.25 16.20 3.54
N VAL A 542 -34.53 15.62 4.71
CA VAL A 542 -34.60 16.32 5.98
C VAL A 542 -33.37 15.94 6.80
N ASN A 543 -32.48 16.91 7.03
CA ASN A 543 -31.33 16.72 7.89
C ASN A 543 -31.77 16.96 9.36
N ILE A 544 -31.80 15.88 10.15
CA ILE A 544 -32.33 15.87 11.53
C ILE A 544 -31.19 16.03 12.56
N GLY A 545 -29.98 15.54 12.23
CA GLY A 545 -28.77 15.62 13.06
C GLY A 545 -27.92 16.85 12.76
N ILE A 546 -28.46 18.00 13.13
CA ILE A 546 -27.94 19.39 13.14
C ILE A 546 -26.40 19.51 13.06
N SER A 547 -25.88 19.79 11.86
CA SER A 547 -24.47 20.14 11.55
C SER A 547 -23.41 19.11 11.93
N VAL A 548 -23.46 17.90 11.38
CA VAL A 548 -22.29 17.02 11.38
C VAL A 548 -21.20 17.63 10.49
N PRO A 549 -20.12 18.20 11.04
CA PRO A 549 -19.11 18.86 10.25
C PRO A 549 -18.50 17.82 9.30
N GLY A 550 -18.58 18.09 8.00
CA GLY A 550 -18.09 17.17 6.98
C GLY A 550 -19.17 16.42 6.22
N ALA A 551 -20.36 16.16 6.77
CA ALA A 551 -21.36 15.35 6.06
C ALA A 551 -22.11 16.14 4.98
N VAL A 552 -22.15 15.58 3.77
CA VAL A 552 -22.99 16.05 2.66
C VAL A 552 -23.72 14.88 2.02
N PHE A 553 -24.89 15.19 1.45
CA PHE A 553 -25.84 14.26 0.92
C PHE A 553 -26.08 14.51 -0.58
N ASP A 554 -26.01 13.44 -1.36
CA ASP A 554 -26.38 13.40 -2.78
C ASP A 554 -27.58 12.46 -2.96
N LEU A 555 -28.53 12.79 -3.84
CA LEU A 555 -29.59 11.86 -4.27
C LEU A 555 -29.35 11.49 -5.72
N ASN A 556 -29.10 10.22 -5.97
CA ASN A 556 -28.87 9.67 -7.30
C ASN A 556 -29.96 8.64 -7.64
N GLY A 557 -30.27 8.51 -8.93
CA GLY A 557 -31.31 7.63 -9.44
C GLY A 557 -30.89 6.82 -10.66
N PRO A 558 -31.85 6.09 -11.28
CA PRO A 558 -31.61 5.34 -12.51
C PRO A 558 -31.00 6.20 -13.62
N GLU A 559 -30.22 5.56 -14.51
CA GLU A 559 -29.62 6.20 -15.69
C GLU A 559 -28.69 7.39 -15.37
N GLY A 560 -28.15 7.45 -14.15
CA GLY A 560 -27.24 8.51 -13.72
C GLY A 560 -27.95 9.83 -13.38
N TRP A 561 -29.27 9.81 -13.22
CA TRP A 561 -30.01 11.00 -12.77
C TRP A 561 -29.54 11.45 -11.37
N ALA A 562 -29.46 12.77 -11.17
CA ALA A 562 -29.12 13.39 -9.90
C ALA A 562 -30.23 14.35 -9.47
N GLY A 563 -30.74 14.17 -8.26
CA GLY A 563 -31.79 15.00 -7.66
C GLY A 563 -31.23 16.20 -6.90
N PHE A 564 -30.33 15.95 -5.94
CA PHE A 564 -29.60 16.99 -5.22
C PHE A 564 -28.16 16.54 -4.98
N LYS A 565 -27.24 17.49 -4.79
CA LYS A 565 -25.81 17.21 -4.64
C LYS A 565 -25.14 18.14 -3.61
N GLY A 566 -24.29 17.59 -2.77
CA GLY A 566 -23.48 18.31 -1.80
C GLY A 566 -24.30 18.99 -0.71
N VAL A 567 -25.54 18.53 -0.48
CA VAL A 567 -26.45 19.19 0.46
C VAL A 567 -26.01 18.87 1.88
N SER A 568 -25.81 19.87 2.73
CA SER A 568 -25.48 19.71 4.16
C SER A 568 -26.63 20.12 5.10
N SER A 569 -27.77 20.51 4.53
CA SER A 569 -28.99 20.93 5.23
C SER A 569 -30.19 20.17 4.64
N ASN A 570 -31.42 20.65 4.81
CA ASN A 570 -32.53 20.09 4.06
C ASN A 570 -32.36 20.39 2.57
N SER A 571 -32.70 19.44 1.70
CA SER A 571 -32.73 19.69 0.25
C SER A 571 -33.98 20.48 -0.15
N ASP A 572 -34.04 20.92 -1.39
CA ASP A 572 -35.30 21.24 -2.06
C ASP A 572 -36.12 19.96 -2.32
N PHE A 573 -37.38 20.13 -2.68
CA PHE A 573 -38.22 19.03 -3.16
C PHE A 573 -37.77 18.58 -4.54
N VAL A 574 -37.72 17.27 -4.74
CA VAL A 574 -37.28 16.65 -5.99
C VAL A 574 -38.34 15.66 -6.48
N THR A 575 -38.80 15.84 -7.71
CA THR A 575 -39.69 14.89 -8.38
C THR A 575 -38.86 13.80 -9.05
N LEU A 576 -39.14 12.54 -8.73
CA LEU A 576 -38.49 11.38 -9.32
C LEU A 576 -38.96 11.21 -10.77
N PRO A 577 -38.06 11.18 -11.77
CA PRO A 577 -38.46 11.15 -13.17
C PRO A 577 -38.95 9.78 -13.64
N THR A 578 -38.49 8.70 -13.01
CA THR A 578 -38.74 7.32 -13.44
C THR A 578 -39.01 6.42 -12.22
N SER A 579 -39.64 5.26 -12.43
CA SER A 579 -39.73 4.25 -11.38
C SER A 579 -38.44 3.43 -11.35
N GLY A 580 -37.86 3.20 -10.17
CA GLY A 580 -36.62 2.44 -10.04
C GLY A 580 -35.95 2.61 -8.68
N THR A 581 -34.70 2.13 -8.57
CA THR A 581 -33.90 2.26 -7.35
C THR A 581 -33.18 3.61 -7.32
N TYR A 582 -33.39 4.34 -6.24
CA TYR A 582 -32.73 5.60 -5.92
C TYR A 582 -31.86 5.42 -4.68
N ALA A 583 -30.86 6.30 -4.50
CA ALA A 583 -29.99 6.23 -3.34
C ALA A 583 -29.61 7.62 -2.82
N VAL A 584 -29.75 7.79 -1.50
CA VAL A 584 -29.14 8.91 -0.77
C VAL A 584 -27.72 8.52 -0.38
N THR A 585 -26.75 9.21 -0.94
CA THR A 585 -25.32 8.98 -0.74
C THR A 585 -24.80 10.00 0.27
N VAL A 586 -24.19 9.53 1.36
CA VAL A 586 -23.63 10.39 2.43
C VAL A 586 -22.10 10.34 2.38
N HIS A 587 -21.48 11.48 2.11
CA HIS A 587 -20.03 11.59 1.94
C HIS A 587 -19.45 12.84 2.57
N THR A 588 -18.11 12.95 2.56
CA THR A 588 -17.43 14.12 3.13
C THR A 588 -17.47 15.31 2.16
N ASN A 589 -17.58 16.53 2.68
CA ASN A 589 -17.39 17.79 1.95
C ASN A 589 -15.92 18.23 1.85
N GLY A 590 -14.99 17.32 2.16
CA GLY A 590 -13.57 17.62 2.37
C GLY A 590 -13.14 17.61 3.83
N ASN A 591 -14.09 17.63 4.78
CA ASN A 591 -13.83 17.38 6.21
C ASN A 591 -14.34 15.99 6.62
N PRO A 592 -13.64 15.29 7.54
CA PRO A 592 -14.06 13.97 7.99
C PRO A 592 -15.38 14.07 8.76
N ILE A 593 -16.29 13.15 8.49
CA ILE A 593 -17.47 12.95 9.32
C ILE A 593 -16.97 12.36 10.65
N SER A 594 -17.16 13.09 11.75
CA SER A 594 -16.58 12.79 13.06
C SER A 594 -17.60 12.27 14.09
N SER A 595 -18.87 12.21 13.72
CA SER A 595 -19.97 11.70 14.54
C SER A 595 -21.03 11.04 13.65
N ASP A 596 -21.93 10.29 14.28
CA ASP A 596 -23.12 9.76 13.61
C ASP A 596 -23.91 10.91 12.96
N TYR A 597 -24.45 10.66 11.77
CA TYR A 597 -25.35 11.58 11.06
C TYR A 597 -26.77 11.04 11.10
N THR A 598 -27.74 11.94 11.13
CA THR A 598 -29.15 11.56 11.20
C THR A 598 -29.93 12.31 10.14
N PHE A 599 -30.67 11.57 9.31
CA PHE A 599 -31.51 12.15 8.27
C PHE A 599 -32.79 11.36 8.08
N ARG A 600 -33.76 11.94 7.39
CA ARG A 600 -34.95 11.28 6.86
C ARG A 600 -35.08 11.67 5.40
N LEU A 601 -35.36 10.71 4.52
CA LEU A 601 -35.87 11.04 3.19
C LEU A 601 -37.38 11.06 3.26
N GLN A 602 -37.94 12.26 3.24
CA GLN A 602 -39.38 12.46 3.33
C GLN A 602 -40.01 12.29 1.96
N ASN A 603 -41.04 11.46 1.89
CA ASN A 603 -41.87 11.28 0.71
C ASN A 603 -43.09 12.21 0.77
N PHE A 604 -43.44 12.76 -0.38
CA PHE A 604 -44.66 13.52 -0.60
C PHE A 604 -45.47 12.84 -1.70
N ASP A 605 -46.66 12.39 -1.35
CA ASP A 605 -47.63 11.88 -2.31
C ASP A 605 -48.62 13.01 -2.65
N PRO A 606 -48.56 13.62 -3.84
CA PRO A 606 -49.48 14.67 -4.25
C PRO A 606 -50.92 14.17 -4.46
N ALA A 607 -51.16 12.86 -4.50
CA ALA A 607 -52.47 12.24 -4.70
C ALA A 607 -53.17 11.83 -3.38
N LEU A 608 -52.47 11.83 -2.24
CA LEU A 608 -53.08 11.57 -0.93
C LEU A 608 -53.47 12.89 -0.25
N PRO A 609 -54.75 13.26 -0.17
CA PRO A 609 -55.17 14.30 0.75
C PRO A 609 -54.86 13.84 2.17
N TYR A 610 -54.15 14.68 2.92
CA TYR A 610 -53.94 14.63 4.37
C TYR A 610 -54.75 13.53 5.11
N GLN A 611 -54.09 12.46 5.56
CA GLN A 611 -54.67 11.37 6.38
C GLN A 611 -54.21 11.48 7.85
N GLY A 612 -53.96 12.69 8.36
CA GLY A 612 -53.71 12.92 9.78
C GLY A 612 -55.02 13.31 10.48
N SER A 613 -55.36 12.69 11.60
CA SER A 613 -56.55 13.06 12.38
C SER A 613 -56.33 14.25 13.33
N SER A 614 -55.09 14.76 13.45
CA SER A 614 -54.77 16.02 14.14
C SER A 614 -53.36 16.51 13.79
N PHE A 615 -53.12 17.80 14.01
CA PHE A 615 -51.85 18.52 13.82
C PHE A 615 -50.93 18.48 15.06
N ASP A 616 -51.23 17.62 16.05
CA ASP A 616 -50.62 17.67 17.40
C ASP A 616 -49.43 16.72 17.60
N ASP A 617 -48.99 15.99 16.56
CA ASP A 617 -47.66 15.37 16.60
C ASP A 617 -46.63 16.45 16.26
N PHE A 618 -45.61 16.61 17.10
CA PHE A 618 -44.59 17.67 17.11
C PHE A 618 -43.67 17.71 15.86
N ASP A 619 -44.13 17.22 14.72
CA ASP A 619 -43.40 17.06 13.47
C ASP A 619 -44.06 17.90 12.38
N TRP A 620 -43.31 18.83 11.81
CA TRP A 620 -43.68 19.69 10.70
C TRP A 620 -44.05 18.88 9.44
N GLY A 621 -45.24 18.27 9.43
CA GLY A 621 -45.57 17.13 8.57
C GLY A 621 -45.36 17.35 7.07
N TYR A 622 -45.40 18.59 6.59
CA TYR A 622 -45.14 18.92 5.18
C TYR A 622 -44.62 20.35 4.91
N TRP A 623 -44.58 21.22 5.92
CA TRP A 623 -44.08 22.60 5.83
C TRP A 623 -42.63 22.65 6.36
N SER A 624 -41.85 23.68 6.02
CA SER A 624 -40.52 23.89 6.65
C SER A 624 -40.15 25.36 6.81
N SER A 625 -39.26 25.67 7.75
CA SER A 625 -38.66 27.00 7.88
C SER A 625 -37.15 27.00 7.67
N ASP A 626 -36.60 28.14 7.27
CA ASP A 626 -35.16 28.38 7.09
C ASP A 626 -34.40 28.52 8.41
N ASN A 627 -35.07 28.96 9.47
CA ASN A 627 -34.55 29.05 10.83
C ASN A 627 -35.48 28.32 11.80
N TYR A 628 -35.03 27.18 12.29
CA TYR A 628 -35.74 26.42 13.31
C TYR A 628 -35.86 27.27 14.58
N ASN A 629 -37.07 27.29 15.16
CA ASN A 629 -37.50 28.11 16.31
C ASN A 629 -37.98 29.53 16.00
N LEU A 630 -37.83 30.03 14.77
CA LEU A 630 -38.36 31.36 14.41
C LEU A 630 -39.87 31.33 14.17
N TRP A 631 -40.42 30.19 13.73
CA TRP A 631 -41.85 30.00 13.49
C TRP A 631 -42.47 29.09 14.55
N GLN A 632 -43.66 29.46 15.04
CA GLN A 632 -44.45 28.71 16.01
C GLN A 632 -45.92 28.65 15.56
N MET A 633 -46.64 27.60 15.96
CA MET A 633 -48.10 27.50 15.75
C MET A 633 -48.85 28.07 16.95
N GLY A 634 -49.82 28.93 16.68
CA GLY A 634 -50.69 29.55 17.67
C GLY A 634 -51.01 31.00 17.35
N HIS A 635 -51.76 31.64 18.24
CA HIS A 635 -52.10 33.05 18.09
C HIS A 635 -50.91 33.92 18.55
N PRO A 636 -50.30 34.75 17.68
CA PRO A 636 -49.21 35.62 18.09
C PRO A 636 -49.66 36.55 19.22
N THR A 637 -48.90 36.58 20.30
CA THR A 637 -49.10 37.45 21.47
C THR A 637 -48.32 38.78 21.36
N SER A 638 -47.59 38.98 20.25
CA SER A 638 -46.86 40.19 19.89
C SER A 638 -46.85 40.37 18.36
N GLY A 639 -46.71 41.59 17.85
CA GLY A 639 -46.84 41.90 16.41
C GLY A 639 -48.20 42.55 16.07
N PRO A 640 -48.64 42.59 14.79
CA PRO A 640 -49.86 43.31 14.42
C PRO A 640 -51.07 42.73 15.16
N LEU A 641 -51.78 43.59 15.89
CA LEU A 641 -52.94 43.26 16.74
C LEU A 641 -54.11 42.56 16.02
N ASN A 642 -54.05 42.46 14.69
CA ASN A 642 -55.06 41.87 13.81
C ASN A 642 -54.58 40.56 13.15
N GLY A 643 -53.64 39.83 13.77
CA GLY A 643 -53.25 38.50 13.31
C GLY A 643 -54.42 37.51 13.36
N HIS A 644 -54.47 36.59 12.40
CA HIS A 644 -55.49 35.53 12.39
C HIS A 644 -55.46 34.72 13.71
N THR A 645 -56.63 34.35 14.21
CA THR A 645 -56.84 33.55 15.43
C THR A 645 -57.26 32.13 15.04
N GLY A 646 -56.70 31.11 15.69
CA GLY A 646 -57.04 29.71 15.47
C GLY A 646 -55.95 28.74 15.92
N ALA A 647 -56.31 27.48 16.12
CA ALA A 647 -55.38 26.41 16.53
C ALA A 647 -54.30 26.08 15.48
N TYR A 648 -54.43 26.65 14.26
CA TYR A 648 -53.61 26.31 13.09
C TYR A 648 -52.99 27.55 12.42
N ALA A 649 -52.92 28.69 13.12
CA ALA A 649 -52.25 29.89 12.62
C ALA A 649 -50.73 29.79 12.86
N MET A 650 -49.92 30.16 11.87
CA MET A 650 -48.45 30.20 12.00
C MET A 650 -47.96 31.63 12.16
N ALA A 651 -47.06 31.87 13.12
CA ALA A 651 -46.46 33.18 13.35
C ALA A 651 -44.99 33.07 13.77
N THR A 652 -44.22 34.13 13.54
CA THR A 652 -42.84 34.20 14.01
C THR A 652 -42.84 34.38 15.53
N ILE A 653 -42.35 33.40 16.30
CA ILE A 653 -42.38 33.25 17.78
C ILE A 653 -43.53 34.01 18.45
N LEU A 654 -44.53 33.30 19.00
CA LEU A 654 -45.75 33.89 19.56
C LEU A 654 -45.48 35.04 20.55
N GLY A 655 -44.41 34.97 21.33
CA GLY A 655 -44.02 35.99 22.33
C GLY A 655 -43.17 37.17 21.84
N GLY A 656 -42.74 37.22 20.57
CA GLY A 656 -42.04 38.39 20.01
C GLY A 656 -40.57 38.53 20.37
N ALA A 657 -39.94 37.47 20.87
CA ALA A 657 -38.55 37.47 21.32
C ALA A 657 -37.53 37.33 20.17
N TYR A 658 -37.66 38.17 19.12
CA TYR A 658 -36.74 38.21 17.99
C TYR A 658 -36.27 39.65 17.72
N ALA A 659 -35.08 39.82 17.16
CA ALA A 659 -34.49 41.13 16.92
C ALA A 659 -35.29 41.94 15.87
N ALA A 660 -35.22 43.28 15.93
CA ALA A 660 -35.79 44.13 14.89
C ALA A 660 -35.21 43.77 13.52
N ASN A 661 -36.06 43.72 12.48
CA ASN A 661 -35.73 43.29 11.11
C ASN A 661 -35.34 41.80 10.96
N THR A 662 -35.72 40.94 11.90
CA THR A 662 -35.56 39.49 11.71
C THR A 662 -36.41 39.02 10.51
N THR A 663 -35.79 38.26 9.61
CA THR A 663 -36.46 37.66 8.45
C THR A 663 -36.49 36.14 8.67
N GLY A 664 -37.62 35.51 8.38
CA GLY A 664 -37.75 34.05 8.39
C GLY A 664 -38.66 33.61 7.25
N LEU A 665 -38.29 32.52 6.60
CA LEU A 665 -39.01 31.92 5.49
C LEU A 665 -39.85 30.74 5.99
N LEU A 666 -41.11 30.70 5.60
CA LEU A 666 -42.00 29.57 5.80
C LEU A 666 -42.35 29.00 4.42
N ILE A 667 -42.08 27.71 4.22
CA ILE A 667 -42.18 27.03 2.94
C ILE A 667 -43.30 25.98 3.03
N SER A 668 -44.28 26.10 2.13
CA SER A 668 -45.33 25.10 1.93
C SER A 668 -44.78 23.85 1.24
N PRO A 669 -45.41 22.69 1.44
CA PRO A 669 -45.20 21.58 0.52
C PRO A 669 -45.63 21.94 -0.91
N PRO A 670 -45.08 21.26 -1.93
CA PRO A 670 -45.55 21.38 -3.30
C PRO A 670 -47.02 20.94 -3.41
N PHE A 671 -47.81 21.64 -4.21
CA PHE A 671 -49.18 21.27 -4.53
C PHE A 671 -49.43 21.44 -6.02
N LEU A 672 -50.33 20.63 -6.58
CA LEU A 672 -50.73 20.79 -7.97
C LEU A 672 -51.59 22.04 -8.10
N VAL A 673 -51.12 22.99 -8.91
CA VAL A 673 -51.95 24.12 -9.33
C VAL A 673 -52.87 23.61 -10.44
N PRO A 674 -54.21 23.69 -10.29
CA PRO A 674 -55.15 23.30 -11.33
C PRO A 674 -54.88 24.07 -12.63
N ALA A 675 -55.19 23.47 -13.78
CA ALA A 675 -55.12 24.17 -15.05
C ALA A 675 -56.01 25.43 -15.02
N VAL A 676 -55.39 26.61 -15.15
CA VAL A 676 -56.09 27.90 -15.17
C VAL A 676 -56.23 28.36 -16.62
N ASN A 677 -57.45 28.67 -17.05
CA ASN A 677 -57.70 29.27 -18.35
C ASN A 677 -57.04 30.66 -18.44
N ALA A 678 -56.82 31.17 -19.66
CA ALA A 678 -56.32 32.53 -19.87
C ALA A 678 -57.18 33.55 -19.10
N GLY A 679 -56.55 34.32 -18.19
CA GLY A 679 -57.22 35.28 -17.30
C GLY A 679 -57.65 34.72 -15.93
N GLY A 680 -57.45 33.43 -15.66
CA GLY A 680 -57.72 32.84 -14.35
C GLY A 680 -56.68 33.26 -13.30
N VAL A 681 -57.15 33.47 -12.07
CA VAL A 681 -56.31 33.82 -10.91
C VAL A 681 -56.29 32.65 -9.94
N VAL A 682 -55.09 32.17 -9.60
CA VAL A 682 -54.88 31.22 -8.51
C VAL A 682 -54.74 32.02 -7.23
N VAL A 683 -55.66 31.83 -6.29
CA VAL A 683 -55.64 32.50 -4.98
C VAL A 683 -55.23 31.49 -3.93
N LEU A 684 -54.06 31.68 -3.33
CA LEU A 684 -53.64 30.98 -2.11
C LEU A 684 -54.23 31.75 -0.93
N ARG A 685 -55.12 31.12 -0.16
CA ARG A 685 -55.76 31.70 1.02
C ARG A 685 -55.26 31.05 2.28
#